data_AF-A0A2G9UWA4-F1
#
_entry.id   AF-A0A2G9UWA4-F1
#
_cell.length_a   1.000
_cell.length_b   1.000
_cell.length_c   1.000
_cell.angle_alpha   90.00
_cell.angle_beta   90.00
_cell.angle_gamma   90.00
#
_symmetry.space_group_name_H-M   'P 1'
#
loop_
_entity.id
_entity.type
_entity.pdbx_description
1 polymer ?
#
loop_
_entity_poly.entity_id
_entity_poly.type
_entity_poly.pdbx_seq_one_letter_code
_entity_poly.pdbx_strand_id
1 'polypeptide(L)'
;MAERADRGPSFPQQQFIEKYEERGTICGKHDRTHTKTMRNTTDPFTLPGTRCLAIAHFTMQLKYKIDRLRTVLNETVEIHGKGNFPTISARLIDIVSCVRDKLRQAGMPPKSVKLNGGAASHVASADDFSYADLDLIFPMEVENSDSFDKVREAVFDTIMDMMPSANKTKINADTLKDVYIGKMVKIDRLRTVLNETVEIHGKGNFPTISARLIDIVSCVRDKLRQAGMPPKSVKLNGGAASHVASADDFSYADLDLIFPMEVENSDSFDKVREAVFDTIMDMMPSANKTKINADTLKDVYIGKMVKVSGEDDRWSLFSLHNDFGRCIELKFVDKMRRQFEFSVDSFQITLDSLLDDFNAPEPKVYIESMFGDVHQAMSHLHERLIDTRRPEEIRGGGLLKYCHLLTRGYKAARPSKCRQLERYMCSRFFIDFPDVMSQEQKLRTYLENHFGSNNDQSIEALKCSTCGSARLNYTQAGMPPKSVKLNGGAASHVASADDFSYADLDLIFPMEVENSDSFDKVREAVFDTIMDMMPSANKTKINADTLKDVYIGKMVKVSGEDDRWSLFSLHNDFGRCIELKFVDKMRRQFEFSVDSFQITLDSLLDDFNAPEPKVYIESMFGDVHQAMSHLHERLIDTRRPEEIRGGGLLKYCHLLTRGYKAARPSKCRQLERYMCSRFFIDFPDVMSQEQKLRTYLENHFGSNNDQVSLSIYNPQNTVAGHTPRTTLFYLPRNTTQWIPVV
;
A
#
# COMPACT_ATOMS: atom_id res chain seq x y z
N MET A 1 10.50 46.44 -60.60
CA MET A 1 11.73 46.05 -59.87
C MET A 1 11.34 44.85 -59.02
N ALA A 2 11.63 43.61 -59.40
CA ALA A 2 12.96 42.97 -59.48
C ALA A 2 13.64 42.93 -58.08
N GLU A 3 14.06 41.78 -57.52
CA GLU A 3 14.11 40.39 -58.03
C GLU A 3 14.27 39.36 -56.88
N ARG A 4 13.89 38.08 -57.12
CA ARG A 4 14.41 36.79 -56.56
C ARG A 4 14.38 36.55 -55.03
N ALA A 5 13.68 35.52 -54.51
CA ALA A 5 13.93 34.05 -54.52
C ALA A 5 14.53 33.58 -53.15
N ASP A 6 14.34 32.36 -52.63
CA ASP A 6 13.84 31.11 -53.24
C ASP A 6 13.19 30.14 -52.20
N ARG A 7 12.27 29.28 -52.67
CA ARG A 7 11.79 27.96 -52.17
C ARG A 7 11.52 27.62 -50.68
N GLY A 8 10.25 27.21 -50.40
CA GLY A 8 9.85 26.18 -49.40
C GLY A 8 10.10 24.74 -49.92
N PRO A 9 9.43 23.64 -49.46
CA PRO A 9 8.06 23.49 -48.91
C PRO A 9 8.00 22.84 -47.48
N SER A 10 6.97 22.93 -46.63
CA SER A 10 5.54 22.51 -46.66
C SER A 10 5.26 20.99 -46.60
N PHE A 11 4.65 20.52 -45.50
CA PHE A 11 3.96 19.23 -45.34
C PHE A 11 2.51 19.45 -44.91
N PRO A 12 1.53 18.74 -45.50
CA PRO A 12 0.51 18.09 -44.67
C PRO A 12 -0.02 16.73 -45.21
N GLN A 13 -0.28 15.83 -44.25
CA GLN A 13 -1.37 14.83 -44.13
C GLN A 13 -1.98 14.06 -45.33
N GLN A 14 -2.08 12.73 -45.10
CA GLN A 14 -3.30 11.87 -45.11
C GLN A 14 -3.57 10.81 -46.22
N GLN A 15 -4.12 9.67 -45.75
CA GLN A 15 -4.97 8.65 -46.44
C GLN A 15 -4.29 7.69 -47.46
N PHE A 16 -4.72 6.43 -47.70
CA PHE A 16 -5.79 5.57 -47.12
C PHE A 16 -5.59 4.04 -47.45
N ILE A 17 -6.47 3.16 -46.91
CA ILE A 17 -6.93 1.85 -47.47
C ILE A 17 -5.91 0.66 -47.44
N GLU A 18 -6.25 -0.65 -47.35
CA GLU A 18 -7.52 -1.44 -47.41
C GLU A 18 -7.68 -2.43 -46.20
N LYS A 19 -7.88 -3.74 -46.44
CA LYS A 19 -8.06 -4.92 -45.56
C LYS A 19 -7.54 -6.18 -46.28
N TYR A 20 -7.21 -7.26 -45.55
CA TYR A 20 -7.86 -8.59 -45.69
C TYR A 20 -7.28 -9.62 -44.69
N GLU A 21 -8.14 -10.57 -44.37
CA GLU A 21 -8.17 -11.60 -43.33
C GLU A 21 -7.16 -12.75 -43.53
N GLU A 22 -6.73 -13.44 -42.46
CA GLU A 22 -7.28 -14.77 -42.08
C GLU A 22 -6.67 -15.35 -40.77
N ARG A 23 -7.26 -16.45 -40.28
CA ARG A 23 -7.02 -17.09 -38.96
C ARG A 23 -6.06 -18.29 -39.06
N GLY A 24 -5.43 -18.71 -37.95
CA GLY A 24 -4.62 -19.94 -37.95
C GLY A 24 -4.00 -20.41 -36.64
N THR A 25 -4.76 -20.50 -35.54
CA THR A 25 -4.31 -21.16 -34.29
C THR A 25 -4.46 -22.68 -34.41
N ILE A 26 -3.51 -23.50 -33.89
CA ILE A 26 -3.76 -24.61 -32.94
C ILE A 26 -2.48 -25.39 -32.54
N CYS A 27 -2.41 -25.61 -31.23
CA CYS A 27 -1.56 -26.45 -30.39
C CYS A 27 -1.07 -27.81 -30.94
N GLY A 28 0.14 -28.24 -30.52
CA GLY A 28 0.63 -29.62 -30.60
C GLY A 28 1.86 -29.85 -29.70
N LYS A 29 1.79 -30.84 -28.78
CA LYS A 29 2.84 -31.13 -27.77
C LYS A 29 3.85 -32.20 -28.20
N HIS A 30 4.90 -32.32 -27.37
CA HIS A 30 5.67 -33.54 -27.02
C HIS A 30 6.97 -33.91 -27.77
N ASP A 31 8.05 -33.81 -26.99
CA ASP A 31 9.08 -34.83 -26.69
C ASP A 31 10.12 -35.31 -27.73
N ARG A 32 11.37 -35.25 -27.24
CA ARG A 32 12.42 -36.29 -27.27
C ARG A 32 13.17 -36.65 -28.57
N THR A 33 14.38 -36.10 -28.60
CA THR A 33 15.68 -36.81 -28.60
C THR A 33 16.32 -37.39 -29.87
N HIS A 34 17.65 -37.22 -29.87
CA HIS A 34 18.70 -38.14 -30.34
C HIS A 34 19.10 -38.22 -31.84
N THR A 35 20.13 -37.42 -32.15
CA THR A 35 21.45 -37.86 -32.67
C THR A 35 21.53 -38.90 -33.81
N LYS A 36 22.15 -38.52 -34.95
CA LYS A 36 23.49 -39.05 -35.31
C LYS A 36 24.22 -38.33 -36.46
N THR A 37 25.52 -38.25 -36.25
CA THR A 37 26.67 -37.79 -37.05
C THR A 37 26.92 -38.44 -38.43
N MET A 38 27.48 -37.64 -39.36
CA MET A 38 28.57 -37.93 -40.34
C MET A 38 28.38 -39.08 -41.38
N ARG A 39 28.75 -38.93 -42.66
CA ARG A 39 30.09 -38.60 -43.20
C ARG A 39 30.09 -38.33 -44.73
N ASN A 40 31.20 -37.75 -45.24
CA ASN A 40 31.54 -37.48 -46.67
C ASN A 40 31.53 -38.75 -47.55
N THR A 41 31.48 -38.76 -48.90
CA THR A 41 32.15 -38.01 -50.01
C THR A 41 31.30 -38.21 -51.30
N THR A 42 31.39 -37.48 -52.44
CA THR A 42 32.53 -37.14 -53.33
C THR A 42 32.24 -35.94 -54.26
N ASP A 43 33.27 -35.15 -54.61
CA ASP A 43 33.34 -34.14 -55.70
C ASP A 43 33.41 -34.81 -57.12
N PRO A 44 33.50 -34.10 -58.29
CA PRO A 44 33.64 -32.64 -58.55
C PRO A 44 32.73 -32.03 -59.67
N PHE A 45 32.53 -30.70 -59.65
CA PHE A 45 32.80 -29.75 -60.77
C PHE A 45 32.36 -28.30 -60.43
N THR A 46 33.36 -27.46 -60.19
CA THR A 46 33.41 -25.97 -60.18
C THR A 46 32.14 -25.10 -60.37
N LEU A 47 31.87 -24.29 -59.33
CA LEU A 47 31.67 -22.83 -59.47
C LEU A 47 32.50 -22.13 -58.36
N PRO A 48 33.56 -21.36 -58.68
CA PRO A 48 34.50 -20.83 -57.68
C PRO A 48 34.00 -19.57 -56.94
N GLY A 49 32.69 -19.33 -56.91
CA GLY A 49 32.09 -18.16 -56.24
C GLY A 49 31.65 -18.44 -54.81
N THR A 50 30.86 -19.49 -54.58
CA THR A 50 29.98 -19.56 -53.40
C THR A 50 30.70 -19.88 -52.09
N ARG A 51 31.77 -20.70 -52.10
CA ARG A 51 32.57 -20.94 -50.88
C ARG A 51 33.43 -19.73 -50.51
N CYS A 52 34.03 -19.05 -51.49
CA CYS A 52 34.76 -17.80 -51.21
C CYS A 52 33.81 -16.67 -50.77
N LEU A 53 32.63 -16.53 -51.37
CA LEU A 53 31.62 -15.55 -50.93
C LEU A 53 31.03 -15.90 -49.56
N ALA A 54 30.72 -17.18 -49.27
CA ALA A 54 30.21 -17.56 -47.95
C ALA A 54 31.27 -17.41 -46.85
N ILE A 55 32.52 -17.81 -47.12
CA ILE A 55 33.63 -17.60 -46.17
C ILE A 55 33.92 -16.10 -46.04
N ALA A 56 33.99 -15.33 -47.14
CA ALA A 56 34.21 -13.89 -47.07
C ALA A 56 33.05 -13.17 -46.36
N HIS A 57 31.79 -13.53 -46.62
CA HIS A 57 30.63 -12.96 -45.93
C HIS A 57 30.59 -13.34 -44.45
N PHE A 58 30.91 -14.59 -44.10
CA PHE A 58 31.00 -15.04 -42.70
C PHE A 58 32.19 -14.39 -41.98
N THR A 59 33.34 -14.26 -42.63
CA THR A 59 34.52 -13.53 -42.13
C THR A 59 34.27 -12.02 -42.06
N MET A 60 33.48 -11.45 -42.97
CA MET A 60 33.11 -10.03 -42.96
C MET A 60 32.05 -9.74 -41.90
N GLN A 61 31.09 -10.65 -41.66
CA GLN A 61 30.18 -10.58 -40.52
C GLN A 61 30.94 -10.79 -39.19
N LEU A 62 31.87 -11.73 -39.10
CA LEU A 62 32.74 -11.88 -37.92
C LEU A 62 33.59 -10.63 -37.69
N LYS A 63 34.18 -10.05 -38.74
CA LYS A 63 34.96 -8.82 -38.67
C LYS A 63 34.08 -7.63 -38.26
N TYR A 64 32.91 -7.46 -38.86
CA TYR A 64 31.93 -6.43 -38.50
C TYR A 64 31.48 -6.55 -37.04
N LYS A 65 31.18 -7.76 -36.56
CA LYS A 65 30.84 -8.01 -35.14
C LYS A 65 32.03 -7.78 -34.21
N ILE A 66 33.25 -8.09 -34.63
CA ILE A 66 34.49 -7.76 -33.89
C ILE A 66 34.71 -6.24 -33.85
N ASP A 67 34.44 -5.52 -34.94
CA ASP A 67 34.62 -4.06 -35.01
C ASP A 67 33.50 -3.32 -34.24
N ARG A 68 32.25 -3.83 -34.23
CA ARG A 68 31.19 -3.38 -33.30
C ARG A 68 31.57 -3.65 -31.84
N LEU A 69 32.07 -4.86 -31.52
CA LEU A 69 32.55 -5.19 -30.17
C LEU A 69 33.72 -4.28 -29.75
N ARG A 70 34.66 -3.98 -30.67
CA ARG A 70 35.73 -3.00 -30.43
C ARG A 70 35.20 -1.60 -30.21
N THR A 71 34.12 -1.20 -30.86
CA THR A 71 33.49 0.10 -30.65
C THR A 71 32.90 0.16 -29.24
N VAL A 72 32.07 -0.80 -28.83
CA VAL A 72 31.50 -0.90 -27.47
C VAL A 72 32.60 -1.00 -26.40
N LEU A 73 33.67 -1.76 -26.66
CA LEU A 73 34.78 -1.89 -25.70
C LEU A 73 35.70 -0.66 -25.63
N ASN A 74 35.79 0.16 -26.68
CA ASN A 74 36.52 1.44 -26.65
C ASN A 74 35.64 2.64 -26.27
N GLU A 75 34.33 2.45 -26.10
CA GLU A 75 33.42 3.47 -25.60
C GLU A 75 33.88 3.94 -24.21
N THR A 76 33.99 5.26 -24.05
CA THR A 76 34.28 5.89 -22.76
C THR A 76 32.97 6.00 -21.99
N VAL A 77 32.88 5.26 -20.89
CA VAL A 77 31.72 5.26 -20.00
C VAL A 77 31.99 6.24 -18.86
N GLU A 78 30.98 7.06 -18.53
CA GLU A 78 31.02 7.96 -17.38
C GLU A 78 30.39 7.28 -16.16
N ILE A 79 31.20 6.99 -15.15
CA ILE A 79 30.76 6.47 -13.86
C ILE A 79 30.59 7.67 -12.93
N HIS A 80 29.36 8.15 -12.80
CA HIS A 80 29.06 9.30 -11.94
C HIS A 80 29.14 8.94 -10.44
N GLY A 81 30.05 9.57 -9.72
CA GLY A 81 30.09 9.52 -8.26
C GLY A 81 28.86 10.20 -7.63
N LYS A 82 28.31 9.61 -6.57
CA LYS A 82 27.28 10.25 -5.73
C LYS A 82 27.93 11.12 -4.65
N GLY A 83 27.37 12.29 -4.36
CA GLY A 83 27.92 13.19 -3.34
C GLY A 83 29.19 13.90 -3.81
N ASN A 84 30.22 13.97 -2.96
CA ASN A 84 31.49 14.67 -3.26
C ASN A 84 32.48 13.83 -4.11
N PHE A 85 32.05 12.69 -4.65
CA PHE A 85 32.89 11.81 -5.48
C PHE A 85 32.90 12.29 -6.95
N PRO A 86 34.06 12.26 -7.64
CA PRO A 86 34.14 12.69 -9.04
C PRO A 86 33.38 11.74 -9.97
N THR A 87 33.02 12.23 -11.16
CA THR A 87 32.73 11.34 -12.30
C THR A 87 34.05 10.75 -12.81
N ILE A 88 34.08 9.44 -13.05
CA ILE A 88 35.22 8.74 -13.62
C ILE A 88 34.87 8.40 -15.08
N SER A 89 35.58 8.99 -16.03
CA SER A 89 35.42 8.70 -17.46
C SER A 89 36.53 7.72 -17.88
N ALA A 90 36.17 6.46 -18.18
CA ALA A 90 37.12 5.41 -18.53
C ALA A 90 36.56 4.52 -19.65
N ARG A 91 37.43 3.94 -20.49
CA ARG A 91 36.98 3.02 -21.55
C ARG A 91 36.55 1.69 -20.94
N LEU A 92 35.49 1.10 -21.48
CA LEU A 92 34.96 -0.18 -21.00
C LEU A 92 36.02 -1.30 -20.96
N ILE A 93 36.92 -1.34 -21.95
CA ILE A 93 38.04 -2.30 -22.00
C ILE A 93 39.05 -2.13 -20.87
N ASP A 94 39.29 -0.89 -20.42
CA ASP A 94 40.25 -0.59 -19.35
C ASP A 94 39.66 -1.02 -18.00
N ILE A 95 38.38 -0.71 -17.76
CA ILE A 95 37.60 -1.17 -16.60
C ILE A 95 37.63 -2.71 -16.52
N VAL A 96 37.22 -3.39 -17.60
CA VAL A 96 37.16 -4.86 -17.66
C VAL A 96 38.54 -5.51 -17.45
N SER A 97 39.59 -4.94 -18.05
CA SER A 97 40.94 -5.50 -17.94
C SER A 97 41.50 -5.31 -16.53
N CYS A 98 41.33 -4.13 -15.93
CA CYS A 98 41.81 -3.84 -14.59
C CYS A 98 41.10 -4.70 -13.54
N VAL A 99 39.76 -4.81 -13.55
CA VAL A 99 39.01 -5.71 -12.66
C VAL A 99 39.51 -7.15 -12.81
N ARG A 100 39.60 -7.67 -14.04
CA ARG A 100 40.08 -9.04 -14.30
C ARG A 100 41.49 -9.28 -13.75
N ASP A 101 42.39 -8.32 -13.91
CA ASP A 101 43.79 -8.50 -13.55
C ASP A 101 44.03 -8.30 -12.04
N LYS A 102 43.23 -7.46 -11.35
CA LYS A 102 43.19 -7.41 -9.87
C LYS A 102 42.56 -8.67 -9.27
N LEU A 103 41.50 -9.20 -9.86
CA LEU A 103 40.92 -10.49 -9.47
C LEU A 103 41.93 -11.64 -9.58
N ARG A 104 42.77 -11.65 -10.63
CA ARG A 104 43.88 -12.60 -10.77
C ARG A 104 44.94 -12.44 -9.68
N GLN A 105 45.30 -11.21 -9.32
CA GLN A 105 46.25 -10.92 -8.23
C GLN A 105 45.70 -11.36 -6.87
N ALA A 106 44.39 -11.20 -6.63
CA ALA A 106 43.70 -11.66 -5.43
C ALA A 106 43.50 -13.19 -5.34
N GLY A 107 44.02 -13.98 -6.29
CA GLY A 107 43.85 -15.43 -6.34
C GLY A 107 42.48 -15.90 -6.81
N MET A 108 41.65 -15.00 -7.35
CA MET A 108 40.26 -15.23 -7.77
C MET A 108 40.08 -15.06 -9.29
N PRO A 109 40.81 -15.81 -10.15
CA PRO A 109 40.78 -15.60 -11.60
C PRO A 109 39.40 -15.91 -12.19
N PRO A 110 38.75 -14.98 -12.92
CA PRO A 110 37.51 -15.28 -13.61
C PRO A 110 37.75 -16.23 -14.80
N LYS A 111 36.91 -17.24 -14.94
CA LYS A 111 36.98 -18.28 -15.99
C LYS A 111 36.82 -17.69 -17.40
N SER A 112 36.10 -16.57 -17.50
CA SER A 112 35.95 -15.75 -18.71
C SER A 112 35.45 -14.36 -18.32
N VAL A 113 35.34 -13.43 -19.28
CA VAL A 113 34.49 -12.25 -19.15
C VAL A 113 33.50 -12.26 -20.31
N LYS A 114 32.23 -11.97 -20.04
CA LYS A 114 31.14 -12.00 -21.02
C LYS A 114 30.36 -10.69 -20.97
N LEU A 115 30.11 -10.11 -22.13
CA LEU A 115 29.08 -9.08 -22.29
C LEU A 115 27.72 -9.78 -22.41
N ASN A 116 26.69 -9.25 -21.77
CA ASN A 116 25.32 -9.77 -21.79
C ASN A 116 24.29 -8.67 -22.15
N GLY A 117 23.00 -9.01 -22.18
CA GLY A 117 21.92 -8.04 -22.27
C GLY A 117 21.80 -7.31 -23.62
N GLY A 118 21.36 -6.05 -23.56
CA GLY A 118 21.14 -5.21 -24.75
C GLY A 118 22.42 -4.99 -25.56
N ALA A 119 23.54 -4.71 -24.87
CA ALA A 119 24.83 -4.47 -25.52
C ALA A 119 25.39 -5.73 -26.23
N ALA A 120 25.22 -6.91 -25.66
CA ALA A 120 25.56 -8.17 -26.33
C ALA A 120 24.70 -8.41 -27.58
N SER A 121 23.40 -8.08 -27.50
CA SER A 121 22.46 -8.16 -28.62
C SER A 121 22.84 -7.17 -29.73
N HIS A 122 23.24 -5.95 -29.38
CA HIS A 122 23.73 -4.93 -30.31
C HIS A 122 24.96 -5.43 -31.08
N VAL A 123 25.97 -5.97 -30.38
CA VAL A 123 27.16 -6.56 -31.02
C VAL A 123 26.81 -7.77 -31.91
N ALA A 124 25.81 -8.56 -31.53
CA ALA A 124 25.42 -9.77 -32.25
C ALA A 124 24.55 -9.51 -33.50
N SER A 125 23.84 -8.38 -33.55
CA SER A 125 22.87 -8.04 -34.59
C SER A 125 23.49 -7.55 -35.91
N ALA A 126 22.70 -7.61 -36.99
CA ALA A 126 22.96 -6.89 -38.23
C ALA A 126 22.42 -5.45 -38.19
N ASP A 127 21.35 -5.21 -37.44
CA ASP A 127 20.67 -3.92 -37.32
C ASP A 127 21.28 -3.05 -36.20
N ASP A 128 21.03 -1.75 -36.26
CA ASP A 128 21.44 -0.78 -35.24
C ASP A 128 20.27 -0.46 -34.29
N PHE A 129 20.38 -0.93 -33.06
CA PHE A 129 19.45 -0.62 -31.97
C PHE A 129 20.22 -0.24 -30.70
N SER A 130 19.69 0.73 -29.94
CA SER A 130 20.31 1.22 -28.70
C SER A 130 20.19 0.23 -27.55
N TYR A 131 21.23 0.16 -26.71
CA TYR A 131 21.17 -0.45 -25.37
C TYR A 131 21.07 0.65 -24.30
N ALA A 132 20.45 0.34 -23.16
CA ALA A 132 20.30 1.26 -22.03
C ALA A 132 21.31 0.97 -20.90
N ASP A 133 21.90 -0.22 -20.89
CA ASP A 133 22.74 -0.78 -19.83
C ASP A 133 23.86 -1.68 -20.40
N LEU A 134 24.87 -1.94 -19.56
CA LEU A 134 26.06 -2.73 -19.87
C LEU A 134 26.23 -3.86 -18.85
N ASP A 135 25.74 -5.05 -19.18
CA ASP A 135 25.93 -6.24 -18.35
C ASP A 135 27.31 -6.88 -18.58
N LEU A 136 28.17 -6.85 -17.57
CA LEU A 136 29.45 -7.56 -17.55
C LEU A 136 29.41 -8.73 -16.57
N ILE A 137 29.55 -9.95 -17.09
CA ILE A 137 29.55 -11.19 -16.30
C ILE A 137 30.99 -11.73 -16.22
N PHE A 138 31.43 -12.02 -15.00
CA PHE A 138 32.72 -12.64 -14.68
C PHE A 138 32.49 -14.02 -14.05
N PRO A 139 32.32 -15.12 -14.82
CA PRO A 139 32.02 -16.43 -14.24
C PRO A 139 33.21 -16.93 -13.41
N MET A 140 33.01 -17.15 -12.12
CA MET A 140 34.02 -17.58 -11.16
C MET A 140 33.38 -18.37 -10.02
N GLU A 141 34.19 -19.05 -9.22
CA GLU A 141 33.75 -19.69 -7.98
C GLU A 141 33.77 -18.66 -6.86
N VAL A 142 32.66 -18.51 -6.14
CA VAL A 142 32.49 -17.61 -4.98
C VAL A 142 31.75 -18.42 -3.92
N GLU A 143 32.50 -18.90 -2.93
CA GLU A 143 32.03 -19.95 -2.01
C GLU A 143 31.88 -19.46 -0.56
N ASN A 144 32.53 -18.35 -0.20
CA ASN A 144 32.59 -17.84 1.18
C ASN A 144 32.78 -16.31 1.22
N SER A 145 32.68 -15.70 2.42
CA SER A 145 32.84 -14.24 2.59
C SER A 145 34.18 -13.73 2.06
N ASP A 146 35.29 -14.39 2.39
CA ASP A 146 36.64 -14.02 1.94
C ASP A 146 36.75 -13.93 0.41
N SER A 147 36.13 -14.86 -0.32
CA SER A 147 36.06 -14.83 -1.79
C SER A 147 35.23 -13.65 -2.32
N PHE A 148 34.18 -13.24 -1.61
CA PHE A 148 33.39 -12.05 -1.94
C PHE A 148 34.14 -10.75 -1.60
N ASP A 149 34.80 -10.70 -0.44
CA ASP A 149 35.62 -9.57 0.00
C ASP A 149 36.77 -9.30 -0.99
N LYS A 150 37.45 -10.34 -1.48
CA LYS A 150 38.48 -10.25 -2.54
C LYS A 150 37.95 -9.74 -3.88
N VAL A 151 36.76 -10.18 -4.28
CA VAL A 151 36.10 -9.67 -5.50
C VAL A 151 35.75 -8.19 -5.33
N ARG A 152 35.23 -7.81 -4.17
CA ARG A 152 34.88 -6.43 -3.81
C ARG A 152 36.12 -5.51 -3.81
N GLU A 153 37.23 -5.94 -3.19
CA GLU A 153 38.48 -5.16 -3.18
C GLU A 153 39.04 -4.97 -4.59
N ALA A 154 39.08 -6.01 -5.43
CA ALA A 154 39.56 -5.90 -6.81
C ALA A 154 38.76 -4.88 -7.65
N VAL A 155 37.44 -4.75 -7.40
CA VAL A 155 36.59 -3.74 -8.06
C VAL A 155 36.85 -2.34 -7.50
N PHE A 156 36.92 -2.17 -6.18
CA PHE A 156 37.20 -0.84 -5.58
C PHE A 156 38.59 -0.32 -5.93
N ASP A 157 39.60 -1.18 -5.89
CA ASP A 157 40.96 -0.82 -6.27
C ASP A 157 41.04 -0.44 -7.76
N THR A 158 40.18 -0.99 -8.61
CA THR A 158 40.07 -0.58 -10.02
C THR A 158 39.51 0.84 -10.14
N ILE A 159 38.43 1.14 -9.40
CA ILE A 159 37.81 2.48 -9.34
C ILE A 159 38.82 3.51 -8.79
N MET A 160 39.58 3.15 -7.75
CA MET A 160 40.66 3.96 -7.19
C MET A 160 41.78 4.26 -8.19
N ASP A 161 42.20 3.27 -8.98
CA ASP A 161 43.23 3.48 -10.01
C ASP A 161 42.76 4.44 -11.10
N MET A 162 41.48 4.41 -11.46
CA MET A 162 40.89 5.22 -12.52
C MET A 162 40.48 6.64 -12.09
N MET A 163 40.47 6.95 -10.79
CA MET A 163 40.19 8.32 -10.33
C MET A 163 41.32 9.32 -10.65
N PRO A 164 41.00 10.60 -10.90
CA PRO A 164 42.01 11.65 -11.09
C PRO A 164 42.93 11.82 -9.86
N SER A 165 44.23 11.97 -10.11
CA SER A 165 45.29 12.01 -9.08
C SER A 165 45.06 13.04 -7.97
N ALA A 166 44.42 14.16 -8.28
CA ALA A 166 44.09 15.23 -7.32
C ALA A 166 43.09 14.82 -6.23
N ASN A 167 42.32 13.73 -6.45
CA ASN A 167 41.30 13.25 -5.52
C ASN A 167 41.79 12.04 -4.69
N LYS A 168 42.81 11.31 -5.17
CA LYS A 168 43.38 10.13 -4.47
C LYS A 168 44.01 10.47 -3.11
N THR A 169 44.38 11.74 -2.88
CA THR A 169 44.90 12.23 -1.60
C THR A 169 43.83 12.75 -0.63
N LYS A 170 42.58 12.86 -1.07
CA LYS A 170 41.43 13.30 -0.23
C LYS A 170 40.47 12.17 0.11
N ILE A 171 40.53 11.07 -0.61
CA ILE A 171 39.66 9.89 -0.47
C ILE A 171 40.61 8.70 -0.26
N ASN A 172 40.77 8.24 0.98
CA ASN A 172 41.55 7.02 1.24
C ASN A 172 40.71 5.77 0.93
N ALA A 173 41.37 4.61 0.83
CA ALA A 173 40.70 3.32 0.57
C ALA A 173 39.63 3.01 1.63
N ASP A 174 39.87 3.43 2.88
CA ASP A 174 38.94 3.26 3.98
C ASP A 174 37.65 4.09 3.77
N THR A 175 37.73 5.35 3.33
CA THR A 175 36.54 6.18 3.01
C THR A 175 35.67 5.55 1.92
N LEU A 176 36.26 4.82 0.97
CA LEU A 176 35.51 4.10 -0.07
C LEU A 176 34.94 2.76 0.43
N LYS A 177 35.61 2.11 1.41
CA LYS A 177 35.07 0.96 2.14
C LYS A 177 33.90 1.37 3.05
N ASP A 178 34.01 2.51 3.74
CA ASP A 178 32.98 3.09 4.61
C ASP A 178 31.68 3.40 3.85
N VAL A 179 31.79 3.85 2.59
CA VAL A 179 30.65 4.15 1.71
C VAL A 179 29.88 2.90 1.25
N TYR A 180 30.45 1.70 1.38
CA TYR A 180 29.82 0.45 0.94
C TYR A 180 29.61 -0.60 2.03
N ILE A 181 30.19 -0.43 3.22
CA ILE A 181 30.10 -1.38 4.34
C ILE A 181 29.33 -0.80 5.53
N GLY A 182 29.36 0.52 5.74
CA GLY A 182 28.57 1.15 6.79
C GLY A 182 29.16 2.48 7.25
N LYS A 183 28.30 3.48 7.43
CA LYS A 183 28.69 4.79 7.96
C LYS A 183 29.12 4.66 9.44
N MET A 184 30.23 5.28 9.84
CA MET A 184 30.57 5.38 11.27
C MET A 184 29.40 6.00 12.06
N VAL A 185 28.97 5.29 13.10
CA VAL A 185 27.84 5.65 13.95
C VAL A 185 28.23 6.77 14.92
N LYS A 186 27.27 7.62 15.33
CA LYS A 186 27.44 8.51 16.49
C LYS A 186 27.56 7.66 17.76
N ILE A 187 28.80 7.34 18.15
CA ILE A 187 29.13 6.48 19.30
C ILE A 187 28.41 6.94 20.58
N ASP A 188 28.28 8.24 20.81
CA ASP A 188 27.63 8.78 22.01
C ASP A 188 26.16 8.38 22.14
N ARG A 189 25.36 8.49 21.06
CA ARG A 189 23.94 8.05 21.08
C ARG A 189 23.83 6.56 21.34
N LEU A 190 24.71 5.76 20.71
CA LEU A 190 24.73 4.32 20.93
C LEU A 190 25.11 3.97 22.37
N ARG A 191 26.09 4.66 22.96
CA ARG A 191 26.45 4.53 24.38
C ARG A 191 25.29 4.91 25.29
N THR A 192 24.53 5.97 24.98
CA THR A 192 23.32 6.32 25.74
C THR A 192 22.29 5.20 25.73
N VAL A 193 21.98 4.62 24.57
CA VAL A 193 21.04 3.49 24.44
C VAL A 193 21.54 2.24 25.18
N LEU A 194 22.83 1.90 25.05
CA LEU A 194 23.41 0.72 25.70
C LEU A 194 23.56 0.86 27.23
N ASN A 195 23.76 2.09 27.72
CA ASN A 195 23.85 2.40 29.15
C ASN A 195 22.49 2.76 29.77
N GLU A 196 21.39 2.73 29.00
CA GLU A 196 20.04 2.92 29.51
C GLU A 196 19.68 1.77 30.46
N THR A 197 19.20 2.12 31.65
CA THR A 197 18.63 1.16 32.60
C THR A 197 17.24 0.77 32.11
N VAL A 198 17.04 -0.53 31.90
CA VAL A 198 15.80 -1.11 31.39
C VAL A 198 15.22 -2.08 32.42
N GLU A 199 13.89 -2.16 32.43
CA GLU A 199 13.14 -2.92 33.43
C GLU A 199 12.41 -4.11 32.80
N ILE A 200 12.64 -5.30 33.34
CA ILE A 200 11.89 -6.52 33.00
C ILE A 200 10.94 -6.79 34.16
N HIS A 201 9.65 -6.63 33.89
CA HIS A 201 8.58 -6.72 34.88
C HIS A 201 8.24 -8.19 35.18
N GLY A 202 8.17 -8.54 36.46
CA GLY A 202 7.74 -9.87 36.90
C GLY A 202 6.25 -9.89 37.19
N LYS A 203 5.48 -10.75 36.49
CA LYS A 203 4.04 -10.87 36.74
C LYS A 203 3.74 -11.32 38.17
N GLY A 204 2.73 -10.72 38.79
CA GLY A 204 2.28 -11.07 40.13
C GLY A 204 3.25 -10.57 41.21
N ASN A 205 3.70 -11.47 42.09
CA ASN A 205 4.57 -11.13 43.24
C ASN A 205 6.07 -11.30 42.94
N PHE A 206 6.47 -11.39 41.67
CA PHE A 206 7.86 -11.55 41.27
C PHE A 206 8.55 -10.18 41.09
N PRO A 207 9.82 -10.01 41.50
CA PRO A 207 10.48 -8.72 41.49
C PRO A 207 10.81 -8.23 40.07
N THR A 208 10.64 -6.93 39.81
CA THR A 208 11.19 -6.30 38.61
C THR A 208 12.72 -6.43 38.58
N ILE A 209 13.26 -6.84 37.44
CA ILE A 209 14.70 -6.85 37.18
C ILE A 209 15.06 -5.52 36.53
N SER A 210 15.97 -4.76 37.14
CA SER A 210 16.45 -3.48 36.63
C SER A 210 17.96 -3.56 36.38
N ALA A 211 18.37 -3.43 35.12
CA ALA A 211 19.75 -3.57 34.68
C ALA A 211 20.02 -2.70 33.45
N ARG A 212 21.29 -2.38 33.14
CA ARG A 212 21.61 -1.67 31.90
C ARG A 212 21.47 -2.62 30.72
N LEU A 213 21.03 -2.10 29.57
CA LEU A 213 20.90 -2.90 28.35
C LEU A 213 22.18 -3.67 28.02
N ILE A 214 23.35 -3.01 28.11
CA ILE A 214 24.65 -3.64 27.85
C ILE A 214 24.97 -4.81 28.79
N ASP A 215 24.57 -4.74 30.07
CA ASP A 215 24.83 -5.82 31.03
C ASP A 215 23.99 -7.05 30.66
N ILE A 216 22.72 -6.84 30.27
CA ILE A 216 21.82 -7.89 29.79
C ILE A 216 22.40 -8.56 28.54
N VAL A 217 22.78 -7.76 27.54
CA VAL A 217 23.37 -8.28 26.29
C VAL A 217 24.64 -9.08 26.55
N SER A 218 25.52 -8.58 27.42
CA SER A 218 26.79 -9.22 27.74
C SER A 218 26.56 -10.56 28.46
N CYS A 219 25.63 -10.60 29.43
CA CYS A 219 25.29 -11.83 30.15
C CYS A 219 24.70 -12.89 29.21
N VAL A 220 23.75 -12.54 28.33
CA VAL A 220 23.22 -13.48 27.31
C VAL A 220 24.36 -14.01 26.42
N ARG A 221 25.23 -13.12 25.93
CA ARG A 221 26.38 -13.48 25.07
C ARG A 221 27.33 -14.47 25.77
N ASP A 222 27.60 -14.26 27.05
CA ASP A 222 28.52 -15.11 27.80
C ASP A 222 27.89 -16.43 28.26
N LYS A 223 26.59 -16.46 28.59
CA LYS A 223 25.83 -17.71 28.80
C LYS A 223 25.80 -18.57 27.54
N LEU A 224 25.56 -17.96 26.37
CA LEU A 224 25.64 -18.64 25.08
C LEU A 224 27.03 -19.22 24.78
N ARG A 225 28.09 -18.46 25.06
CA ARG A 225 29.48 -18.95 24.96
C ARG A 225 29.74 -20.14 25.89
N GLN A 226 29.27 -20.07 27.14
CA GLN A 226 29.39 -21.17 28.12
C GLN A 226 28.61 -22.43 27.69
N ALA A 227 27.45 -22.28 27.05
CA ALA A 227 26.66 -23.38 26.50
C ALA A 227 27.24 -24.00 25.20
N GLY A 228 28.41 -23.51 24.73
CA GLY A 228 29.04 -23.95 23.48
C GLY A 228 28.34 -23.43 22.21
N MET A 229 27.52 -22.39 22.33
CA MET A 229 26.70 -21.80 21.26
C MET A 229 27.06 -20.31 21.04
N PRO A 230 28.33 -19.95 20.78
CA PRO A 230 28.73 -18.55 20.67
C PRO A 230 28.05 -17.85 19.48
N PRO A 231 27.49 -16.65 19.65
CA PRO A 231 27.00 -15.87 18.52
C PRO A 231 28.15 -15.31 17.69
N LYS A 232 27.95 -15.22 16.37
CA LYS A 232 28.92 -14.69 15.40
C LYS A 232 29.15 -13.18 15.57
N SER A 233 28.12 -12.48 16.04
CA SER A 233 28.14 -11.07 16.46
C SER A 233 26.92 -10.80 17.34
N VAL A 234 26.83 -9.61 17.94
CA VAL A 234 25.55 -9.09 18.46
C VAL A 234 25.21 -7.78 17.76
N LYS A 235 23.96 -7.61 17.32
CA LYS A 235 23.48 -6.44 16.58
C LYS A 235 22.25 -5.81 17.23
N LEU A 236 22.24 -4.48 17.37
CA LEU A 236 21.03 -3.70 17.64
C LEU A 236 20.25 -3.50 16.34
N ASN A 237 18.93 -3.64 16.35
CA ASN A 237 18.07 -3.57 15.16
C ASN A 237 16.91 -2.56 15.34
N GLY A 238 16.11 -2.39 14.28
CA GLY A 238 14.77 -1.81 14.37
C GLY A 238 14.73 -0.33 14.77
N GLY A 239 13.74 0.05 15.57
CA GLY A 239 13.50 1.45 15.94
C GLY A 239 14.68 2.08 16.69
N ALA A 240 15.34 1.33 17.57
CA ALA A 240 16.50 1.79 18.33
C ALA A 240 17.74 2.01 17.46
N ALA A 241 18.04 1.08 16.54
CA ALA A 241 19.13 1.27 15.56
C ALA A 241 18.87 2.48 14.66
N SER A 242 17.61 2.68 14.25
CA SER A 242 17.17 3.83 13.45
C SER A 242 17.30 5.16 14.21
N HIS A 243 16.97 5.18 15.50
CA HIS A 243 17.19 6.33 16.38
C HIS A 243 18.68 6.70 16.45
N VAL A 244 19.55 5.72 16.71
CA VAL A 244 21.01 5.91 16.76
C VAL A 244 21.57 6.40 15.42
N ALA A 245 21.02 5.95 14.29
CA ALA A 245 21.42 6.37 12.94
C ALA A 245 20.98 7.81 12.59
N SER A 246 19.86 8.27 13.14
CA SER A 246 19.24 9.55 12.78
C SER A 246 20.04 10.79 13.21
N ALA A 247 19.68 11.94 12.64
CA ALA A 247 19.97 13.25 13.23
C ALA A 247 18.90 13.66 14.27
N ASP A 248 17.63 13.33 14.00
CA ASP A 248 16.47 13.64 14.85
C ASP A 248 16.44 12.77 16.11
N ASP A 249 15.84 13.30 17.19
CA ASP A 249 15.39 12.53 18.35
C ASP A 249 13.91 12.13 18.18
N PHE A 250 13.66 10.82 18.04
CA PHE A 250 12.33 10.24 18.04
C PHE A 250 12.27 9.03 18.97
N SER A 251 11.09 8.75 19.53
CA SER A 251 10.87 7.58 20.39
C SER A 251 10.88 6.27 19.59
N TYR A 252 11.59 5.28 20.13
CA TYR A 252 11.47 3.87 19.78
C TYR A 252 10.73 3.13 20.90
N ALA A 253 9.86 2.19 20.52
CA ALA A 253 9.11 1.35 21.45
C ALA A 253 9.99 0.17 21.91
N ASP A 254 10.35 -0.71 21.00
CA ASP A 254 11.07 -1.95 21.31
C ASP A 254 12.61 -1.81 21.19
N LEU A 255 13.32 -2.63 21.97
CA LEU A 255 14.77 -2.83 21.92
C LEU A 255 15.08 -4.18 21.27
N ASP A 256 15.19 -4.17 19.95
CA ASP A 256 15.47 -5.36 19.14
C ASP A 256 16.96 -5.73 19.13
N LEU A 257 17.30 -6.93 19.60
CA LEU A 257 18.66 -7.45 19.61
C LEU A 257 18.75 -8.74 18.80
N ILE A 258 19.65 -8.76 17.82
CA ILE A 258 19.89 -9.92 16.95
C ILE A 258 21.23 -10.55 17.29
N PHE A 259 21.21 -11.87 17.48
CA PHE A 259 22.37 -12.73 17.72
C PHE A 259 22.47 -13.71 16.53
N PRO A 260 23.23 -13.38 15.47
CA PRO A 260 23.44 -14.31 14.35
C PRO A 260 24.26 -15.51 14.83
N MET A 261 23.70 -16.72 14.75
CA MET A 261 24.30 -17.94 15.30
C MET A 261 23.71 -19.19 14.66
N GLU A 262 24.44 -20.30 14.66
CA GLU A 262 23.94 -21.58 14.14
C GLU A 262 22.98 -22.23 15.15
N VAL A 263 21.74 -22.53 14.73
CA VAL A 263 20.69 -23.11 15.58
C VAL A 263 20.02 -24.28 14.84
N GLU A 264 20.79 -25.31 14.52
CA GLU A 264 20.39 -26.32 13.54
C GLU A 264 19.33 -27.32 14.04
N ASN A 265 19.36 -27.66 15.33
CA ASN A 265 18.60 -28.77 15.91
C ASN A 265 17.91 -28.37 17.23
N SER A 266 17.08 -29.24 17.81
CA SER A 266 16.34 -28.85 19.04
C SER A 266 17.26 -28.54 20.21
N ASP A 267 18.32 -29.33 20.42
CA ASP A 267 19.32 -29.10 21.46
C ASP A 267 19.94 -27.68 21.37
N SER A 268 20.19 -27.17 20.17
CA SER A 268 20.60 -25.77 19.95
C SER A 268 19.54 -24.77 20.44
N PHE A 269 18.26 -24.99 20.15
CA PHE A 269 17.17 -24.13 20.64
C PHE A 269 16.99 -24.22 22.16
N ASP A 270 17.18 -25.40 22.73
CA ASP A 270 16.98 -25.66 24.15
C ASP A 270 18.12 -25.05 24.98
N LYS A 271 19.37 -25.08 24.48
CA LYS A 271 20.52 -24.31 25.00
C LYS A 271 20.33 -22.80 24.92
N VAL A 272 19.79 -22.28 23.82
CA VAL A 272 19.47 -20.84 23.68
C VAL A 272 18.43 -20.42 24.72
N ARG A 273 17.38 -21.23 24.92
CA ARG A 273 16.37 -21.01 25.96
C ARG A 273 16.98 -21.00 27.37
N GLU A 274 17.85 -21.96 27.66
CA GLU A 274 18.53 -22.06 28.96
C GLU A 274 19.45 -20.85 29.21
N ALA A 275 20.24 -20.42 28.23
CA ALA A 275 21.07 -19.22 28.34
C ALA A 275 20.26 -17.93 28.66
N VAL A 276 19.07 -17.78 28.05
CA VAL A 276 18.16 -16.65 28.34
C VAL A 276 17.59 -16.75 29.76
N PHE A 277 17.14 -17.94 30.18
CA PHE A 277 16.57 -18.14 31.51
C PHE A 277 17.61 -18.02 32.63
N ASP A 278 18.83 -18.51 32.41
CA ASP A 278 19.97 -18.32 33.31
C ASP A 278 20.36 -16.84 33.43
N THR A 279 20.25 -16.06 32.35
CA THR A 279 20.47 -14.61 32.40
C THR A 279 19.42 -13.92 33.29
N ILE A 280 18.14 -14.25 33.10
CA ILE A 280 17.04 -13.72 33.93
C ILE A 280 17.24 -14.14 35.41
N MET A 281 17.65 -15.38 35.65
CA MET A 281 17.94 -15.89 36.99
C MET A 281 19.10 -15.14 37.65
N ASP A 282 20.22 -14.94 36.95
CA ASP A 282 21.41 -14.25 37.47
C ASP A 282 21.10 -12.79 37.80
N MET A 283 20.32 -12.11 36.97
CA MET A 283 19.96 -10.70 37.16
C MET A 283 18.83 -10.47 38.18
N MET A 284 18.07 -11.50 38.55
CA MET A 284 17.00 -11.35 39.54
C MET A 284 17.56 -10.94 40.93
N PRO A 285 16.98 -9.94 41.62
CA PRO A 285 17.47 -9.47 42.92
C PRO A 285 17.12 -10.39 44.11
N SER A 286 16.35 -11.47 43.91
CA SER A 286 15.87 -12.33 44.99
C SER A 286 16.92 -13.34 45.48
N ALA A 287 16.97 -13.57 46.80
CA ALA A 287 17.87 -14.54 47.42
C ALA A 287 17.44 -16.02 47.24
N ASN A 288 16.17 -16.28 46.90
CA ASN A 288 15.61 -17.65 46.80
C ASN A 288 15.61 -18.20 45.36
N LYS A 289 16.69 -17.99 44.61
CA LYS A 289 16.84 -18.43 43.21
C LYS A 289 16.65 -19.95 43.03
N THR A 290 17.07 -20.75 44.00
CA THR A 290 17.14 -22.23 43.93
C THR A 290 15.80 -22.98 43.83
N LYS A 291 14.65 -22.28 43.88
CA LYS A 291 13.31 -22.90 43.76
C LYS A 291 12.54 -22.52 42.49
N ILE A 292 13.09 -21.64 41.65
CA ILE A 292 12.39 -21.16 40.45
C ILE A 292 12.79 -22.05 39.27
N ASN A 293 11.81 -22.64 38.58
CA ASN A 293 12.06 -23.48 37.41
C ASN A 293 11.86 -22.69 36.09
N ALA A 294 12.29 -23.29 34.97
CA ALA A 294 12.21 -22.70 33.64
C ALA A 294 10.79 -22.26 33.23
N ASP A 295 9.77 -23.05 33.57
CA ASP A 295 8.37 -22.72 33.24
C ASP A 295 7.87 -21.51 34.04
N THR A 296 8.27 -21.39 35.31
CA THR A 296 7.97 -20.21 36.13
C THR A 296 8.63 -18.95 35.54
N LEU A 297 9.90 -19.02 35.14
CA LEU A 297 10.60 -17.88 34.51
C LEU A 297 9.92 -17.45 33.20
N LYS A 298 9.53 -18.44 32.38
CA LYS A 298 8.78 -18.23 31.14
C LYS A 298 7.47 -17.49 31.39
N ASP A 299 6.62 -18.00 32.29
CA ASP A 299 5.28 -17.43 32.49
C ASP A 299 5.34 -16.04 33.15
N VAL A 300 6.34 -15.79 33.99
CA VAL A 300 6.52 -14.53 34.75
C VAL A 300 7.19 -13.42 33.94
N TYR A 301 8.33 -13.68 33.31
CA TYR A 301 9.19 -12.64 32.72
C TYR A 301 9.21 -12.62 31.19
N ILE A 302 8.64 -13.63 30.52
CA ILE A 302 8.54 -13.64 29.05
C ILE A 302 7.14 -13.18 28.66
N GLY A 303 7.07 -12.12 27.85
CA GLY A 303 5.83 -11.65 27.23
C GLY A 303 5.44 -12.51 26.03
N LYS A 304 6.44 -12.97 25.26
CA LYS A 304 6.26 -13.73 24.01
C LYS A 304 7.51 -14.56 23.72
N MET A 305 7.32 -15.83 23.38
CA MET A 305 8.38 -16.76 23.00
C MET A 305 8.03 -17.43 21.67
N VAL A 306 8.95 -17.45 20.70
CA VAL A 306 8.75 -18.03 19.37
C VAL A 306 9.95 -18.89 18.97
N LYS A 307 9.67 -20.07 18.40
CA LYS A 307 10.65 -20.98 17.79
C LYS A 307 10.21 -21.23 16.35
N VAL A 308 11.08 -20.95 15.38
CA VAL A 308 10.86 -21.20 13.95
C VAL A 308 11.97 -22.10 13.45
N SER A 309 11.61 -23.25 12.89
CA SER A 309 12.54 -24.30 12.43
C SER A 309 12.16 -24.82 11.05
N GLY A 310 12.06 -23.90 10.09
CA GLY A 310 11.81 -24.21 8.67
C GLY A 310 13.10 -24.33 7.86
N GLU A 311 12.94 -24.51 6.54
CA GLU A 311 14.05 -24.54 5.58
C GLU A 311 14.57 -23.12 5.25
N ASP A 312 13.63 -22.20 4.96
CA ASP A 312 13.90 -20.78 4.63
C ASP A 312 14.12 -19.88 5.86
N ASP A 313 13.46 -20.19 6.98
CA ASP A 313 13.46 -19.40 8.22
C ASP A 313 13.79 -20.30 9.41
N ARG A 314 14.90 -20.01 10.11
CA ARG A 314 15.35 -20.73 11.31
C ARG A 314 15.88 -19.75 12.36
N TRP A 315 15.07 -19.50 13.39
CA TRP A 315 15.37 -18.52 14.44
C TRP A 315 14.49 -18.71 15.68
N SER A 316 14.93 -18.14 16.81
CA SER A 316 14.16 -18.06 18.05
C SER A 316 14.04 -16.61 18.52
N LEU A 317 12.98 -16.30 19.27
CA LEU A 317 12.71 -14.96 19.80
C LEU A 317 12.14 -15.05 21.21
N PHE A 318 12.65 -14.19 22.09
CA PHE A 318 12.20 -13.99 23.46
C PHE A 318 11.95 -12.50 23.67
N SER A 319 10.69 -12.10 23.78
CA SER A 319 10.31 -10.75 24.20
C SER A 319 10.20 -10.75 25.71
N LEU A 320 11.09 -10.02 26.37
CA LEU A 320 11.08 -9.84 27.82
C LEU A 320 9.94 -8.89 28.20
N HIS A 321 9.21 -9.21 29.26
CA HIS A 321 7.99 -8.51 29.65
C HIS A 321 8.28 -7.13 30.24
N ASN A 322 7.60 -6.11 29.75
CA ASN A 322 7.66 -4.74 30.26
C ASN A 322 6.25 -4.14 30.24
N ASP A 323 5.76 -3.65 31.39
CA ASP A 323 4.38 -3.14 31.54
C ASP A 323 4.16 -1.78 30.85
N PHE A 324 5.25 -1.09 30.48
CA PHE A 324 5.22 0.20 29.76
C PHE A 324 5.37 0.05 28.25
N GLY A 325 5.28 -1.18 27.72
CA GLY A 325 5.37 -1.49 26.28
C GLY A 325 6.77 -1.37 25.69
N ARG A 326 7.80 -1.15 26.52
CA ARG A 326 9.19 -0.97 26.09
C ARG A 326 9.95 -2.30 26.15
N CYS A 327 9.54 -3.25 25.32
CA CYS A 327 9.99 -4.63 25.37
C CYS A 327 11.43 -4.80 24.85
N ILE A 328 12.17 -5.74 25.45
CA ILE A 328 13.47 -6.18 24.94
C ILE A 328 13.23 -7.48 24.15
N GLU A 329 13.40 -7.46 22.82
CA GLU A 329 13.28 -8.66 21.99
C GLU A 329 14.68 -9.25 21.69
N LEU A 330 15.00 -10.38 22.33
CA LEU A 330 16.21 -11.16 22.08
C LEU A 330 15.96 -12.17 20.95
N LYS A 331 16.64 -12.02 19.81
CA LYS A 331 16.39 -12.78 18.58
C LYS A 331 17.64 -13.55 18.13
N PHE A 332 17.56 -14.87 18.16
CA PHE A 332 18.67 -15.79 17.86
C PHE A 332 18.49 -16.37 16.46
N VAL A 333 19.41 -16.09 15.53
CA VAL A 333 19.13 -16.19 14.09
C VAL A 333 20.18 -17.01 13.34
N ASP A 334 19.77 -18.15 12.79
CA ASP A 334 20.53 -18.91 11.79
C ASP A 334 20.15 -18.42 10.38
N LYS A 335 18.87 -18.55 10.03
CA LYS A 335 18.31 -18.10 8.75
C LYS A 335 17.10 -17.22 8.98
N MET A 336 17.05 -16.09 8.28
CA MET A 336 15.90 -15.21 8.33
C MET A 336 15.69 -14.55 6.98
N ARG A 337 14.58 -14.88 6.35
CA ARG A 337 14.18 -14.32 5.07
C ARG A 337 13.77 -12.86 5.20
N ARG A 338 13.01 -12.54 6.25
CA ARG A 338 12.43 -11.22 6.55
C ARG A 338 13.21 -10.49 7.64
N GLN A 339 14.13 -9.60 7.25
CA GLN A 339 14.99 -8.87 8.19
C GLN A 339 14.62 -7.38 8.36
N PHE A 340 13.73 -6.85 7.52
CA PHE A 340 13.20 -5.48 7.59
C PHE A 340 11.80 -5.44 6.96
N GLU A 341 11.03 -4.37 7.21
CA GLU A 341 9.74 -4.13 6.54
C GLU A 341 9.84 -2.95 5.55
N PHE A 342 10.42 -1.83 5.99
CA PHE A 342 10.73 -0.66 5.17
C PHE A 342 12.22 -0.29 5.26
N SER A 343 12.68 0.62 4.41
CA SER A 343 14.05 1.13 4.44
C SER A 343 14.41 1.80 5.76
N VAL A 344 13.45 2.50 6.38
CA VAL A 344 13.66 3.35 7.56
C VAL A 344 13.86 2.58 8.87
N ASP A 345 13.46 1.30 8.90
CA ASP A 345 13.65 0.36 10.03
C ASP A 345 14.63 -0.78 9.70
N SER A 346 15.37 -0.68 8.59
CA SER A 346 16.24 -1.74 8.08
C SER A 346 17.64 -1.80 8.70
N PHE A 347 17.93 -0.94 9.67
CA PHE A 347 19.27 -0.74 10.19
C PHE A 347 19.67 -1.78 11.23
N GLN A 348 20.87 -2.33 11.10
CA GLN A 348 21.52 -3.17 12.10
C GLN A 348 22.89 -2.60 12.48
N ILE A 349 23.16 -2.46 13.78
CA ILE A 349 24.41 -1.90 14.31
C ILE A 349 25.15 -2.98 15.10
N THR A 350 26.36 -3.35 14.67
CA THR A 350 27.18 -4.38 15.34
C THR A 350 27.78 -3.84 16.63
N LEU A 351 27.57 -4.54 17.74
CA LEU A 351 27.86 -4.09 19.10
C LEU A 351 29.17 -4.63 19.69
N ASP A 352 29.78 -5.64 19.08
CA ASP A 352 30.81 -6.46 19.73
C ASP A 352 31.99 -5.66 20.29
N SER A 353 32.49 -4.64 19.58
CA SER A 353 33.56 -3.77 20.08
C SER A 353 33.20 -3.02 21.36
N LEU A 354 31.92 -2.66 21.56
CA LEU A 354 31.43 -2.03 22.79
C LEU A 354 31.08 -3.04 23.89
N LEU A 355 30.78 -4.29 23.52
CA LEU A 355 30.58 -5.40 24.47
C LEU A 355 31.91 -5.95 25.00
N ASP A 356 33.01 -5.78 24.26
CA ASP A 356 34.35 -6.20 24.65
C ASP A 356 35.09 -5.10 25.45
N ASP A 357 34.98 -3.83 25.04
CA ASP A 357 35.36 -2.67 25.85
C ASP A 357 34.42 -1.47 25.60
N PHE A 358 33.47 -1.27 26.52
CA PHE A 358 32.52 -0.16 26.45
C PHE A 358 33.18 1.23 26.51
N ASN A 359 34.35 1.33 27.16
CA ASN A 359 35.06 2.58 27.40
C ASN A 359 36.14 2.88 26.35
N ALA A 360 36.32 2.01 25.34
CA ALA A 360 37.27 2.22 24.26
C ALA A 360 37.09 3.61 23.61
N PRO A 361 38.15 4.44 23.47
CA PRO A 361 37.98 5.83 23.04
C PRO A 361 37.43 5.95 21.61
N GLU A 362 37.84 5.04 20.71
CA GLU A 362 37.39 5.01 19.31
C GLU A 362 36.93 3.58 18.92
N PRO A 363 35.75 3.13 19.37
CA PRO A 363 35.23 1.81 19.02
C PRO A 363 34.80 1.78 17.55
N LYS A 364 35.28 0.79 16.78
CA LYS A 364 34.90 0.62 15.37
C LYS A 364 33.51 -0.03 15.24
N VAL A 365 32.48 0.81 15.29
CA VAL A 365 31.07 0.40 15.15
C VAL A 365 30.57 0.64 13.73
N TYR A 366 30.03 -0.42 13.12
CA TYR A 366 29.47 -0.39 11.76
C TYR A 366 27.94 -0.47 11.80
N ILE A 367 27.30 0.21 10.85
CA ILE A 367 25.85 0.14 10.59
C ILE A 367 25.59 -0.43 9.19
N GLU A 368 24.84 -1.51 9.14
CA GLU A 368 24.38 -2.15 7.91
C GLU A 368 22.91 -1.81 7.66
N SER A 369 22.46 -1.88 6.41
CA SER A 369 21.04 -1.77 6.06
C SER A 369 20.60 -3.04 5.34
N MET A 370 19.62 -3.75 5.91
CA MET A 370 19.04 -4.95 5.31
C MET A 370 18.20 -4.65 4.06
N PHE A 371 17.81 -3.38 3.86
CA PHE A 371 17.27 -2.88 2.60
C PHE A 371 18.33 -2.87 1.47
N GLY A 372 19.62 -2.83 1.83
CA GLY A 372 20.76 -3.02 0.93
C GLY A 372 21.68 -1.80 0.87
N ASP A 373 21.24 -0.73 0.19
CA ASP A 373 22.03 0.51 0.13
C ASP A 373 21.81 1.32 1.41
N VAL A 374 22.81 1.32 2.30
CA VAL A 374 22.77 2.03 3.58
C VAL A 374 22.67 3.55 3.40
N HIS A 375 23.27 4.13 2.36
CA HIS A 375 23.15 5.56 2.08
C HIS A 375 21.75 5.92 1.61
N GLN A 376 21.14 5.07 0.77
CA GLN A 376 19.74 5.24 0.36
C GLN A 376 18.80 5.14 1.56
N ALA A 377 18.95 4.11 2.40
CA ALA A 377 18.15 3.95 3.61
C ALA A 377 18.32 5.15 4.57
N MET A 378 19.53 5.68 4.70
CA MET A 378 19.82 6.89 5.48
C MET A 378 19.15 8.13 4.89
N SER A 379 19.18 8.32 3.56
CA SER A 379 18.43 9.40 2.88
C SER A 379 16.94 9.28 3.19
N HIS A 380 16.37 8.08 3.06
CA HIS A 380 14.97 7.83 3.38
C HIS A 380 14.65 8.13 4.85
N LEU A 381 15.54 7.84 5.80
CA LEU A 381 15.35 8.20 7.21
C LEU A 381 15.38 9.72 7.45
N HIS A 382 16.30 10.45 6.82
CA HIS A 382 16.44 11.91 7.00
C HIS A 382 15.32 12.70 6.28
N GLU A 383 14.93 12.27 5.08
CA GLU A 383 13.89 12.89 4.26
C GLU A 383 12.47 12.41 4.60
N ARG A 384 12.35 11.50 5.60
CA ARG A 384 11.10 10.85 6.02
C ARG A 384 10.37 10.16 4.85
N LEU A 385 11.09 9.33 4.12
CA LEU A 385 10.57 8.58 2.98
C LEU A 385 10.31 7.10 3.32
N ILE A 386 9.13 6.61 2.95
CA ILE A 386 8.75 5.20 3.05
C ILE A 386 9.11 4.50 1.74
N ASP A 387 9.96 3.48 1.80
CA ASP A 387 10.18 2.57 0.68
C ASP A 387 10.40 1.13 1.15
N THR A 388 10.11 0.17 0.27
CA THR A 388 10.45 -1.24 0.45
C THR A 388 10.88 -1.85 -0.88
N ARG A 389 11.83 -2.79 -0.83
CA ARG A 389 12.30 -3.55 -2.01
C ARG A 389 11.60 -4.91 -2.16
N ARG A 390 10.95 -5.40 -1.11
CA ARG A 390 10.30 -6.72 -1.05
C ARG A 390 8.87 -6.61 -0.48
N PRO A 391 7.95 -5.91 -1.17
CA PRO A 391 6.56 -5.80 -0.71
C PRO A 391 5.94 -7.17 -0.43
N GLU A 392 6.25 -8.18 -1.24
CA GLU A 392 5.79 -9.57 -1.09
C GLU A 392 6.18 -10.24 0.24
N GLU A 393 7.18 -9.71 0.94
CA GLU A 393 7.62 -10.22 2.24
C GLU A 393 6.94 -9.52 3.43
N ILE A 394 6.30 -8.37 3.22
CA ILE A 394 5.53 -7.66 4.25
C ILE A 394 4.34 -8.52 4.71
N ARG A 395 4.11 -8.55 6.03
CA ARG A 395 2.97 -9.21 6.69
C ARG A 395 1.91 -8.18 7.08
N GLY A 396 0.73 -8.64 7.50
CA GLY A 396 -0.41 -7.77 7.81
C GLY A 396 -0.09 -6.62 8.75
N GLY A 397 0.75 -6.87 9.78
CA GLY A 397 1.21 -5.82 10.71
C GLY A 397 1.93 -4.64 10.05
N GLY A 398 2.54 -4.85 8.87
CA GLY A 398 3.18 -3.80 8.09
C GLY A 398 2.24 -2.71 7.60
N LEU A 399 0.93 -2.99 7.43
CA LEU A 399 -0.07 -1.96 7.17
C LEU A 399 -0.19 -0.97 8.33
N LEU A 400 -0.19 -1.47 9.58
CA LEU A 400 -0.31 -0.63 10.77
C LEU A 400 0.95 0.24 10.94
N LYS A 401 2.13 -0.34 10.68
CA LYS A 401 3.41 0.38 10.66
C LYS A 401 3.49 1.41 9.54
N TYR A 402 2.95 1.12 8.36
CA TYR A 402 2.81 2.09 7.28
C TYR A 402 1.96 3.30 7.71
N CYS A 403 0.79 3.06 8.30
CA CYS A 403 -0.08 4.12 8.81
C CYS A 403 0.61 4.94 9.91
N HIS A 404 1.36 4.30 10.81
CA HIS A 404 2.13 4.96 11.87
C HIS A 404 3.32 5.80 11.32
N LEU A 405 3.96 5.37 10.23
CA LEU A 405 4.94 6.20 9.53
C LEU A 405 4.27 7.44 8.90
N LEU A 406 3.09 7.28 8.29
CA LEU A 406 2.32 8.40 7.73
C LEU A 406 1.92 9.43 8.81
N THR A 407 1.46 9.01 10.00
CA THR A 407 1.15 9.95 11.11
C THR A 407 2.40 10.66 11.67
N ARG A 408 3.59 10.08 11.52
CA ARG A 408 4.88 10.76 11.81
C ARG A 408 5.36 11.69 10.67
N GLY A 409 4.53 11.90 9.65
CA GLY A 409 4.80 12.78 8.51
C GLY A 409 5.69 12.17 7.44
N TYR A 410 5.89 10.85 7.43
CA TYR A 410 6.62 10.19 6.34
C TYR A 410 5.77 10.14 5.06
N LYS A 411 6.43 10.06 3.90
CA LYS A 411 5.80 10.06 2.57
C LYS A 411 6.39 8.95 1.69
N ALA A 412 5.65 8.42 0.71
CA ALA A 412 6.21 7.38 -0.16
C ALA A 412 7.39 7.91 -1.01
N ALA A 413 8.54 7.23 -0.96
CA ALA A 413 9.73 7.55 -1.76
C ALA A 413 9.47 7.46 -3.27
N ARG A 414 8.48 6.64 -3.66
CA ARG A 414 8.07 6.39 -5.05
C ARG A 414 6.54 6.55 -5.16
N PRO A 415 6.02 7.79 -5.27
CA PRO A 415 4.57 8.05 -5.25
C PRO A 415 3.79 7.23 -6.29
N SER A 416 4.36 7.00 -7.48
CA SER A 416 3.77 6.17 -8.54
C SER A 416 3.58 4.69 -8.17
N LYS A 417 4.33 4.17 -7.18
CA LYS A 417 4.21 2.80 -6.67
C LYS A 417 3.45 2.70 -5.34
N CYS A 418 3.14 3.84 -4.71
CA CYS A 418 2.45 3.93 -3.41
C CYS A 418 1.15 3.10 -3.37
N ARG A 419 0.25 3.34 -4.34
CA ARG A 419 -1.03 2.62 -4.45
C ARG A 419 -0.90 1.11 -4.72
N GLN A 420 0.25 0.63 -5.20
CA GLN A 420 0.49 -0.81 -5.36
C GLN A 420 0.93 -1.42 -4.02
N LEU A 421 1.80 -0.73 -3.28
CA LEU A 421 2.25 -1.12 -1.96
C LEU A 421 1.08 -1.13 -0.95
N GLU A 422 0.24 -0.09 -0.94
CA GLU A 422 -0.97 -0.01 -0.11
C GLU A 422 -1.92 -1.17 -0.36
N ARG A 423 -2.30 -1.43 -1.62
CA ARG A 423 -3.14 -2.58 -1.98
C ARG A 423 -2.56 -3.92 -1.53
N TYR A 424 -1.24 -4.09 -1.63
CA TYR A 424 -0.58 -5.29 -1.13
C TYR A 424 -0.70 -5.40 0.40
N MET A 425 -0.39 -4.33 1.14
CA MET A 425 -0.45 -4.33 2.61
C MET A 425 -1.88 -4.52 3.14
N CYS A 426 -2.88 -3.88 2.54
CA CYS A 426 -4.29 -4.11 2.84
C CYS A 426 -4.70 -5.56 2.57
N SER A 427 -4.37 -6.09 1.38
CA SER A 427 -4.64 -7.50 1.05
C SER A 427 -3.99 -8.45 2.06
N ARG A 428 -2.74 -8.18 2.45
CA ARG A 428 -2.02 -9.03 3.40
C ARG A 428 -2.49 -8.90 4.85
N PHE A 429 -2.99 -7.73 5.24
CA PHE A 429 -3.66 -7.55 6.54
C PHE A 429 -4.87 -8.47 6.66
N PHE A 430 -5.76 -8.50 5.68
CA PHE A 430 -6.93 -9.38 5.70
C PHE A 430 -6.60 -10.88 5.50
N ILE A 431 -5.46 -11.23 4.90
CA ILE A 431 -5.00 -12.62 4.82
C ILE A 431 -4.46 -13.11 6.16
N ASP A 432 -3.66 -12.28 6.85
CA ASP A 432 -3.07 -12.66 8.14
C ASP A 432 -4.07 -12.46 9.32
N PHE A 433 -5.12 -11.62 9.16
CA PHE A 433 -6.20 -11.36 10.14
C PHE A 433 -7.59 -11.40 9.45
N PRO A 434 -8.17 -12.59 9.21
CA PRO A 434 -9.35 -12.75 8.34
C PRO A 434 -10.69 -12.39 8.99
N ASP A 435 -10.77 -12.34 10.32
CA ASP A 435 -12.00 -12.09 11.08
C ASP A 435 -11.95 -10.75 11.84
N VAL A 436 -13.13 -10.15 12.09
CA VAL A 436 -13.24 -8.83 12.73
C VAL A 436 -12.67 -8.84 14.15
N MET A 437 -12.80 -9.93 14.90
CA MET A 437 -12.31 -10.01 16.28
C MET A 437 -10.77 -9.99 16.33
N SER A 438 -10.09 -10.73 15.44
CA SER A 438 -8.62 -10.69 15.37
C SER A 438 -8.10 -9.37 14.82
N GLN A 439 -8.82 -8.72 13.88
CA GLN A 439 -8.51 -7.36 13.43
C GLN A 439 -8.65 -6.33 14.56
N GLU A 440 -9.76 -6.36 15.30
CA GLU A 440 -10.01 -5.47 16.44
C GLU A 440 -8.95 -5.67 17.53
N GLN A 441 -8.70 -6.92 17.93
CA GLN A 441 -7.68 -7.24 18.92
C GLN A 441 -6.30 -6.75 18.46
N LYS A 442 -5.95 -6.98 17.19
CA LYS A 442 -4.65 -6.56 16.64
C LYS A 442 -4.51 -5.04 16.60
N LEU A 443 -5.58 -4.31 16.25
CA LEU A 443 -5.61 -2.85 16.28
C LEU A 443 -5.51 -2.30 17.71
N ARG A 444 -6.27 -2.84 18.66
CA ARG A 444 -6.22 -2.45 20.08
C ARG A 444 -4.81 -2.60 20.66
N THR A 445 -4.21 -3.78 20.54
CA THR A 445 -2.84 -4.03 21.02
C THR A 445 -1.80 -3.15 20.29
N TYR A 446 -2.00 -2.84 19.01
CA TYR A 446 -1.09 -1.93 18.30
C TYR A 446 -1.21 -0.48 18.80
N LEU A 447 -2.43 -0.03 19.10
CA LEU A 447 -2.67 1.31 19.65
C LEU A 447 -2.11 1.45 21.07
N GLU A 448 -2.40 0.48 21.94
CA GLU A 448 -1.88 0.40 23.30
C GLU A 448 -0.34 0.45 23.33
N ASN A 449 0.32 -0.37 22.50
CA ASN A 449 1.79 -0.48 22.47
C ASN A 449 2.52 0.73 21.84
N HIS A 450 1.84 1.61 21.11
CA HIS A 450 2.53 2.67 20.34
C HIS A 450 2.03 4.10 20.62
N PHE A 451 0.81 4.26 21.12
CA PHE A 451 0.22 5.56 21.44
C PHE A 451 -0.17 5.68 22.93
N GLY A 452 -0.27 4.56 23.66
CA GLY A 452 -0.59 4.56 25.09
C GLY A 452 -1.89 5.32 25.38
N SER A 453 -1.82 6.30 26.28
CA SER A 453 -2.98 7.13 26.65
C SER A 453 -3.29 8.29 25.68
N ASN A 454 -2.52 8.49 24.61
CA ASN A 454 -2.71 9.61 23.69
C ASN A 454 -3.79 9.31 22.64
N ASN A 455 -5.04 9.64 23.00
CA ASN A 455 -6.22 9.41 22.17
C ASN A 455 -6.17 10.13 20.81
N ASP A 456 -5.61 11.34 20.73
CA ASP A 456 -5.66 12.16 19.50
C ASP A 456 -4.85 11.54 18.34
N GLN A 457 -3.63 11.08 18.61
CA GLN A 457 -2.79 10.39 17.61
C GLN A 457 -3.35 9.02 17.23
N SER A 458 -4.01 8.34 18.18
CA SER A 458 -4.72 7.08 17.94
C SER A 458 -5.87 7.26 16.94
N ILE A 459 -6.63 8.36 17.06
CA ILE A 459 -7.73 8.71 16.14
C ILE A 459 -7.18 9.03 14.74
N GLU A 460 -6.04 9.72 14.63
CA GLU A 460 -5.42 10.04 13.34
C GLU A 460 -4.89 8.78 12.63
N ALA A 461 -4.29 7.84 13.37
CA ALA A 461 -3.85 6.55 12.82
C ALA A 461 -5.02 5.71 12.28
N LEU A 462 -6.17 5.71 12.97
CA LEU A 462 -7.40 5.02 12.54
C LEU A 462 -8.06 5.68 11.30
N LYS A 463 -7.95 7.01 11.16
CA LYS A 463 -8.38 7.70 9.93
C LYS A 463 -7.49 7.35 8.74
N CYS A 464 -6.18 7.18 8.97
CA CYS A 464 -5.23 6.83 7.93
C CYS A 464 -5.44 5.41 7.37
N SER A 465 -5.72 4.42 8.23
CA SER A 465 -5.87 3.01 7.82
C SER A 465 -7.11 2.70 6.96
N THR A 466 -8.07 3.62 6.85
CA THR A 466 -9.33 3.43 6.10
C THR A 466 -9.30 3.97 4.66
N CYS A 467 -8.20 4.59 4.21
CA CYS A 467 -8.14 5.31 2.91
C CYS A 467 -7.78 4.46 1.66
N GLY A 468 -7.76 3.12 1.78
CA GLY A 468 -7.31 2.20 0.71
C GLY A 468 -8.13 2.28 -0.58
N SER A 469 -7.64 3.05 -1.57
CA SER A 469 -8.34 3.34 -2.83
C SER A 469 -8.64 2.09 -3.69
N ALA A 470 -9.93 1.90 -4.01
CA ALA A 470 -10.39 1.01 -5.07
C ALA A 470 -11.00 1.81 -6.22
N ARG A 471 -10.56 1.56 -7.46
CA ARG A 471 -11.20 2.05 -8.70
C ARG A 471 -12.05 0.92 -9.29
N LEU A 472 -13.20 1.25 -9.87
CA LEU A 472 -14.10 0.30 -10.54
C LEU A 472 -13.58 -0.03 -11.96
N ASN A 473 -13.50 -1.32 -12.31
CA ASN A 473 -12.85 -1.82 -13.54
C ASN A 473 -13.79 -1.90 -14.76
N TYR A 474 -14.43 -0.78 -15.16
CA TYR A 474 -15.34 -0.77 -16.32
C TYR A 474 -14.67 -0.98 -17.70
N THR A 475 -13.34 -0.82 -17.77
CA THR A 475 -12.58 -0.84 -19.02
C THR A 475 -12.49 -2.22 -19.68
N GLN A 476 -12.65 -3.32 -18.94
CA GLN A 476 -12.65 -4.67 -19.51
C GLN A 476 -14.00 -5.10 -20.09
N ALA A 477 -15.12 -4.54 -19.59
CA ALA A 477 -16.47 -4.86 -20.04
C ALA A 477 -16.89 -4.12 -21.34
N GLY A 478 -16.04 -3.23 -21.85
CA GLY A 478 -16.33 -2.43 -23.05
C GLY A 478 -17.38 -1.33 -22.86
N MET A 479 -17.76 -1.02 -21.62
CA MET A 479 -18.82 -0.07 -21.26
C MET A 479 -18.33 0.96 -20.23
N PRO A 480 -17.38 1.84 -20.59
CA PRO A 480 -16.91 2.87 -19.67
C PRO A 480 -18.02 3.89 -19.38
N PRO A 481 -18.15 4.35 -18.12
CA PRO A 481 -19.02 5.50 -17.82
C PRO A 481 -18.43 6.78 -18.42
N LYS A 482 -19.30 7.71 -18.80
CA LYS A 482 -18.96 9.01 -19.38
C LYS A 482 -18.37 9.98 -18.36
N SER A 483 -18.69 9.77 -17.07
CA SER A 483 -18.15 10.46 -15.89
C SER A 483 -18.55 9.68 -14.63
N VAL A 484 -18.07 10.09 -13.46
CA VAL A 484 -18.60 9.69 -12.16
C VAL A 484 -19.02 10.95 -11.39
N LYS A 485 -20.23 10.96 -10.83
CA LYS A 485 -20.77 12.11 -10.09
C LYS A 485 -21.22 11.73 -8.69
N LEU A 486 -20.84 12.51 -7.68
CA LEU A 486 -21.46 12.49 -6.35
C LEU A 486 -22.79 13.25 -6.41
N ASN A 487 -23.85 12.73 -5.79
CA ASN A 487 -25.19 13.32 -5.82
C ASN A 487 -25.80 13.50 -4.42
N GLY A 488 -26.98 14.13 -4.36
CA GLY A 488 -27.85 14.10 -3.18
C GLY A 488 -27.30 14.85 -1.96
N GLY A 489 -27.59 14.34 -0.77
CA GLY A 489 -27.23 15.00 0.50
C GLY A 489 -25.72 15.18 0.68
N ALA A 490 -24.92 14.23 0.19
CA ALA A 490 -23.46 14.30 0.24
C ALA A 490 -22.90 15.41 -0.67
N ALA A 491 -23.41 15.53 -1.90
CA ALA A 491 -23.08 16.64 -2.80
C ALA A 491 -23.47 18.00 -2.21
N SER A 492 -24.64 18.06 -1.55
CA SER A 492 -25.14 19.26 -0.89
C SER A 492 -24.28 19.68 0.30
N HIS A 493 -23.74 18.70 1.05
CA HIS A 493 -22.79 18.98 2.13
C HIS A 493 -21.46 19.53 1.58
N VAL A 494 -20.92 18.97 0.51
CA VAL A 494 -19.70 19.50 -0.15
C VAL A 494 -19.92 20.90 -0.74
N ALA A 495 -21.14 21.21 -1.17
CA ALA A 495 -21.52 22.53 -1.69
C ALA A 495 -21.82 23.58 -0.58
N SER A 496 -21.82 23.19 0.70
CA SER A 496 -22.19 24.06 1.83
C SER A 496 -21.05 24.25 2.82
N ALA A 497 -21.02 25.39 3.50
CA ALA A 497 -20.17 25.61 4.66
C ALA A 497 -20.82 25.17 5.99
N ASP A 498 -22.12 24.85 5.98
CA ASP A 498 -22.87 24.35 7.16
C ASP A 498 -22.69 22.83 7.35
N ASP A 499 -22.66 22.38 8.61
CA ASP A 499 -22.63 20.97 9.04
C ASP A 499 -23.90 20.19 8.61
N PHE A 500 -23.95 19.80 7.34
CA PHE A 500 -25.08 19.08 6.75
C PHE A 500 -24.89 17.56 6.85
N SER A 501 -25.52 16.94 7.85
CA SER A 501 -25.48 15.47 7.97
C SER A 501 -26.26 14.80 6.84
N TYR A 502 -25.58 13.90 6.11
CA TYR A 502 -26.13 13.01 5.10
C TYR A 502 -26.14 11.55 5.62
N ALA A 503 -27.15 10.78 5.24
CA ALA A 503 -27.25 9.36 5.59
C ALA A 503 -26.61 8.48 4.51
N ASP A 504 -26.94 8.73 3.25
CA ASP A 504 -26.53 7.91 2.11
C ASP A 504 -25.48 8.61 1.24
N LEU A 505 -24.64 7.82 0.58
CA LEU A 505 -23.62 8.27 -0.38
C LEU A 505 -24.06 7.85 -1.79
N ASP A 506 -24.63 8.80 -2.52
CA ASP A 506 -25.13 8.61 -3.89
C ASP A 506 -24.03 8.81 -4.93
N LEU A 507 -23.70 7.78 -5.70
CA LEU A 507 -22.81 7.85 -6.85
C LEU A 507 -23.58 7.57 -8.15
N ILE A 508 -23.48 8.49 -9.12
CA ILE A 508 -24.08 8.37 -10.44
C ILE A 508 -22.98 8.12 -11.48
N PHE A 509 -23.20 7.13 -12.33
CA PHE A 509 -22.35 6.72 -13.44
C PHE A 509 -23.15 6.88 -14.74
N PRO A 510 -23.06 8.04 -15.44
CA PRO A 510 -23.76 8.23 -16.70
C PRO A 510 -23.15 7.31 -17.78
N MET A 511 -23.92 6.39 -18.34
CA MET A 511 -23.45 5.39 -19.31
C MET A 511 -24.59 4.83 -20.16
N GLU A 512 -24.27 4.21 -21.29
CA GLU A 512 -25.27 3.72 -22.25
C GLU A 512 -25.78 2.32 -21.85
N VAL A 513 -26.95 2.26 -21.22
CA VAL A 513 -27.60 1.03 -20.72
C VAL A 513 -28.90 0.79 -21.49
N GLU A 514 -28.78 0.41 -22.76
CA GLU A 514 -29.90 0.38 -23.71
C GLU A 514 -30.72 -0.93 -23.73
N ASN A 515 -30.12 -2.05 -23.34
CA ASN A 515 -30.67 -3.40 -23.55
C ASN A 515 -30.34 -4.34 -22.37
N SER A 516 -30.92 -5.55 -22.29
CA SER A 516 -30.69 -6.43 -21.12
C SER A 516 -29.21 -6.76 -20.91
N ASP A 517 -28.48 -7.09 -21.98
CA ASP A 517 -27.04 -7.41 -21.95
C ASP A 517 -26.22 -6.27 -21.30
N SER A 518 -26.54 -5.01 -21.59
CA SER A 518 -25.90 -3.85 -20.93
C SER A 518 -26.18 -3.77 -19.41
N PHE A 519 -27.37 -4.14 -18.95
CA PHE A 519 -27.67 -4.24 -17.51
C PHE A 519 -26.94 -5.41 -16.85
N ASP A 520 -26.84 -6.53 -17.56
CA ASP A 520 -26.24 -7.76 -17.04
C ASP A 520 -24.70 -7.60 -16.93
N LYS A 521 -24.07 -6.88 -17.88
CA LYS A 521 -22.67 -6.40 -17.82
C LYS A 521 -22.40 -5.42 -16.68
N VAL A 522 -23.31 -4.47 -16.43
CA VAL A 522 -23.19 -3.55 -15.28
C VAL A 522 -23.22 -4.33 -13.96
N ARG A 523 -24.15 -5.29 -13.83
CA ARG A 523 -24.23 -6.19 -12.66
C ARG A 523 -22.94 -6.99 -12.47
N GLU A 524 -22.41 -7.59 -13.54
CA GLU A 524 -21.16 -8.35 -13.51
C GLU A 524 -19.97 -7.46 -13.13
N ALA A 525 -19.81 -6.29 -13.72
CA ALA A 525 -18.74 -5.35 -13.37
C ALA A 525 -18.79 -4.89 -11.90
N VAL A 526 -19.97 -4.69 -11.31
CA VAL A 526 -20.14 -4.40 -9.88
C VAL A 526 -19.72 -5.61 -9.04
N PHE A 527 -20.13 -6.82 -9.42
CA PHE A 527 -19.85 -8.05 -8.69
C PHE A 527 -18.36 -8.42 -8.75
N ASP A 528 -17.75 -8.30 -9.92
CA ASP A 528 -16.31 -8.46 -10.14
C ASP A 528 -15.51 -7.42 -9.37
N THR A 529 -15.99 -6.18 -9.28
CA THR A 529 -15.32 -5.16 -8.44
C THR A 529 -15.40 -5.51 -6.95
N ILE A 530 -16.55 -5.98 -6.46
CA ILE A 530 -16.68 -6.46 -5.05
C ILE A 530 -15.75 -7.67 -4.83
N MET A 531 -15.70 -8.60 -5.78
CA MET A 531 -14.75 -9.73 -5.77
C MET A 531 -13.30 -9.29 -5.79
N ASP A 532 -12.94 -8.24 -6.53
CA ASP A 532 -11.59 -7.68 -6.57
C ASP A 532 -11.20 -7.03 -5.25
N MET A 533 -12.12 -6.27 -4.63
CA MET A 533 -11.96 -5.68 -3.30
C MET A 533 -11.89 -6.73 -2.18
N MET A 534 -12.51 -7.91 -2.36
CA MET A 534 -12.51 -8.96 -1.33
C MET A 534 -11.11 -9.60 -1.13
N PRO A 535 -10.77 -9.98 0.12
CA PRO A 535 -9.56 -10.74 0.43
C PRO A 535 -9.49 -12.07 -0.34
N SER A 536 -8.30 -12.41 -0.83
CA SER A 536 -8.09 -13.53 -1.76
C SER A 536 -8.41 -14.93 -1.20
N ALA A 537 -8.59 -15.07 0.12
CA ALA A 537 -8.97 -16.33 0.76
C ALA A 537 -10.39 -16.82 0.39
N ASN A 538 -11.30 -15.92 -0.02
CA ASN A 538 -12.72 -16.23 -0.20
C ASN A 538 -13.17 -16.37 -1.67
N LYS A 539 -12.34 -15.97 -2.64
CA LYS A 539 -12.74 -15.82 -4.06
C LYS A 539 -13.15 -17.12 -4.76
N THR A 540 -12.76 -18.29 -4.24
CA THR A 540 -12.99 -19.60 -4.88
C THR A 540 -14.30 -20.31 -4.47
N LYS A 541 -15.10 -19.72 -3.58
CA LYS A 541 -16.34 -20.34 -3.05
C LYS A 541 -17.59 -19.47 -3.12
N ILE A 542 -17.47 -18.21 -3.51
CA ILE A 542 -18.58 -17.24 -3.54
C ILE A 542 -19.12 -17.17 -4.97
N ASN A 543 -20.44 -17.24 -5.13
CA ASN A 543 -21.11 -17.02 -6.41
C ASN A 543 -21.83 -15.66 -6.44
N ALA A 544 -22.34 -15.28 -7.61
CA ALA A 544 -23.06 -14.03 -7.84
C ALA A 544 -24.24 -13.82 -6.86
N ASP A 545 -25.00 -14.88 -6.57
CA ASP A 545 -26.16 -14.80 -5.67
C ASP A 545 -25.72 -14.59 -4.20
N THR A 546 -24.62 -15.21 -3.78
CA THR A 546 -24.03 -14.98 -2.44
C THR A 546 -23.53 -13.54 -2.28
N LEU A 547 -22.94 -12.94 -3.31
CA LEU A 547 -22.54 -11.51 -3.27
C LEU A 547 -23.76 -10.60 -3.07
N LYS A 548 -24.84 -10.89 -3.78
CA LYS A 548 -26.09 -10.15 -3.71
C LYS A 548 -26.67 -10.21 -2.30
N ASP A 549 -26.79 -11.41 -1.74
CA ASP A 549 -27.44 -11.63 -0.44
C ASP A 549 -26.59 -11.13 0.75
N VAL A 550 -25.26 -11.01 0.59
CA VAL A 550 -24.35 -10.54 1.66
C VAL A 550 -24.07 -9.03 1.60
N TYR A 551 -23.83 -8.46 0.42
CA TYR A 551 -23.35 -7.07 0.30
C TYR A 551 -24.36 -6.08 -0.29
N ILE A 552 -25.38 -6.56 -1.02
CA ILE A 552 -26.29 -5.69 -1.79
C ILE A 552 -27.69 -5.72 -1.18
N GLY A 553 -27.94 -4.79 -0.25
CA GLY A 553 -29.23 -4.66 0.42
C GLY A 553 -30.39 -4.32 -0.51
N LYS A 554 -30.12 -3.78 -1.72
CA LYS A 554 -31.15 -3.52 -2.74
C LYS A 554 -30.57 -3.45 -4.14
N MET A 555 -31.25 -4.07 -5.11
CA MET A 555 -30.93 -3.97 -6.53
C MET A 555 -32.19 -3.58 -7.33
N VAL A 556 -32.06 -2.66 -8.28
CA VAL A 556 -33.17 -2.18 -9.13
C VAL A 556 -32.70 -2.08 -10.59
N LYS A 557 -33.56 -2.49 -11.53
CA LYS A 557 -33.40 -2.34 -12.99
C LYS A 557 -34.65 -1.66 -13.54
N VAL A 558 -34.49 -0.55 -14.24
CA VAL A 558 -35.56 0.23 -14.88
C VAL A 558 -35.25 0.37 -16.37
N SER A 559 -36.19 -0.01 -17.22
CA SER A 559 -36.02 -0.09 -18.68
C SER A 559 -37.29 0.36 -19.43
N GLY A 560 -37.70 1.61 -19.21
CA GLY A 560 -38.76 2.29 -19.97
C GLY A 560 -38.21 3.23 -21.04
N GLU A 561 -39.08 3.84 -21.85
CA GLU A 561 -38.66 4.74 -22.94
C GLU A 561 -38.00 6.04 -22.42
N ASP A 562 -38.56 6.58 -21.34
CA ASP A 562 -38.12 7.81 -20.64
C ASP A 562 -37.14 7.57 -19.48
N ASP A 563 -36.96 6.33 -19.03
CA ASP A 563 -36.29 6.00 -17.77
C ASP A 563 -35.52 4.67 -17.91
N ARG A 564 -34.19 4.76 -18.07
CA ARG A 564 -33.26 3.64 -18.32
C ARG A 564 -32.07 3.75 -17.36
N TRP A 565 -32.12 3.00 -16.25
CA TRP A 565 -31.10 3.02 -15.21
C TRP A 565 -31.13 1.78 -14.31
N SER A 566 -30.03 1.51 -13.62
CA SER A 566 -29.95 0.50 -12.57
C SER A 566 -29.30 1.03 -11.31
N LEU A 567 -29.61 0.42 -10.17
CA LEU A 567 -29.17 0.84 -8.84
C LEU A 567 -28.75 -0.37 -8.02
N PHE A 568 -27.60 -0.24 -7.36
CA PHE A 568 -27.06 -1.20 -6.40
C PHE A 568 -26.82 -0.45 -5.09
N SER A 569 -27.57 -0.78 -4.05
CA SER A 569 -27.39 -0.23 -2.70
C SER A 569 -26.55 -1.21 -1.89
N LEU A 570 -25.34 -0.81 -1.53
CA LEU A 570 -24.46 -1.57 -0.65
C LEU A 570 -24.88 -1.32 0.80
N HIS A 571 -25.00 -2.39 1.58
CA HIS A 571 -25.41 -2.32 2.98
C HIS A 571 -24.24 -1.93 3.90
N ASN A 572 -24.58 -1.39 5.07
CA ASN A 572 -23.66 -1.02 6.13
C ASN A 572 -24.41 -1.08 7.47
N ASP A 573 -23.85 -1.81 8.43
CA ASP A 573 -24.45 -2.03 9.76
C ASP A 573 -24.65 -0.72 10.56
N PHE A 574 -23.97 0.36 10.17
CA PHE A 574 -24.12 1.70 10.75
C PHE A 574 -25.24 2.55 10.12
N GLY A 575 -26.12 1.97 9.29
CA GLY A 575 -27.32 2.62 8.75
C GLY A 575 -27.08 3.62 7.61
N ARG A 576 -25.86 3.69 7.05
CA ARG A 576 -25.50 4.56 5.91
C ARG A 576 -25.29 3.75 4.63
N CYS A 577 -26.16 3.88 3.64
CA CYS A 577 -26.03 3.12 2.39
C CYS A 577 -25.10 3.82 1.37
N ILE A 578 -24.41 3.02 0.55
CA ILE A 578 -23.74 3.52 -0.67
C ILE A 578 -24.61 3.10 -1.85
N GLU A 579 -25.19 4.06 -2.58
CA GLU A 579 -25.99 3.78 -3.78
C GLU A 579 -25.19 4.03 -5.06
N LEU A 580 -24.90 2.95 -5.81
CA LEU A 580 -24.29 3.02 -7.14
C LEU A 580 -25.39 3.03 -8.20
N LYS A 581 -25.57 4.16 -8.89
CA LYS A 581 -26.61 4.40 -9.90
C LYS A 581 -26.01 4.49 -11.30
N PHE A 582 -26.31 3.53 -12.15
CA PHE A 582 -25.87 3.47 -13.54
C PHE A 582 -26.98 4.01 -14.43
N VAL A 583 -26.75 5.13 -15.10
CA VAL A 583 -27.83 5.97 -15.67
C VAL A 583 -27.58 6.26 -17.14
N ASP A 584 -28.51 5.83 -17.99
CA ASP A 584 -28.60 6.31 -19.37
C ASP A 584 -29.63 7.44 -19.47
N LYS A 585 -30.85 7.17 -19.00
CA LYS A 585 -31.91 8.17 -18.85
C LYS A 585 -32.49 8.07 -17.45
N MET A 586 -32.56 9.20 -16.74
CA MET A 586 -33.27 9.28 -15.47
C MET A 586 -34.15 10.52 -15.46
N ARG A 587 -35.47 10.29 -15.46
CA ARG A 587 -36.50 11.33 -15.52
C ARG A 587 -36.54 12.20 -14.26
N ARG A 588 -36.25 11.59 -13.10
CA ARG A 588 -36.29 12.20 -11.76
C ARG A 588 -34.93 12.07 -11.07
N GLN A 589 -34.13 13.13 -11.11
CA GLN A 589 -32.77 13.16 -10.53
C GLN A 589 -32.66 13.92 -9.20
N PHE A 590 -33.72 14.62 -8.78
CA PHE A 590 -33.78 15.38 -7.52
C PHE A 590 -35.21 15.39 -6.96
N GLU A 591 -35.37 15.80 -5.70
CA GLU A 591 -36.69 15.97 -5.06
C GLU A 591 -36.98 17.46 -4.78
N PHE A 592 -36.01 18.17 -4.22
CA PHE A 592 -36.02 19.61 -3.96
C PHE A 592 -34.78 20.29 -4.56
N SER A 593 -34.72 21.62 -4.54
CA SER A 593 -33.54 22.37 -5.00
C SER A 593 -32.28 22.05 -4.19
N VAL A 594 -32.46 21.80 -2.90
CA VAL A 594 -31.37 21.69 -1.91
C VAL A 594 -30.64 20.35 -1.92
N ASP A 595 -31.20 19.33 -2.57
CA ASP A 595 -30.61 18.00 -2.80
C ASP A 595 -30.34 17.72 -4.29
N SER A 596 -30.37 18.77 -5.12
CA SER A 596 -30.27 18.64 -6.59
C SER A 596 -28.84 18.66 -7.15
N PHE A 597 -27.83 18.76 -6.29
CA PHE A 597 -26.44 18.95 -6.71
C PHE A 597 -25.81 17.64 -7.19
N GLN A 598 -25.08 17.74 -8.30
CA GLN A 598 -24.20 16.69 -8.80
C GLN A 598 -22.78 17.25 -8.97
N ILE A 599 -21.78 16.55 -8.42
CA ILE A 599 -20.37 16.96 -8.43
C ILE A 599 -19.57 15.95 -9.24
N THR A 600 -18.97 16.36 -10.35
CA THR A 600 -18.17 15.49 -11.22
C THR A 600 -16.82 15.20 -10.57
N LEU A 601 -16.51 13.92 -10.35
CA LEU A 601 -15.36 13.45 -9.59
C LEU A 601 -14.13 13.11 -10.45
N ASP A 602 -14.27 13.07 -11.77
CA ASP A 602 -13.27 12.50 -12.69
C ASP A 602 -11.85 13.03 -12.47
N SER A 603 -11.68 14.35 -12.31
CA SER A 603 -10.36 14.95 -12.05
C SER A 603 -9.72 14.53 -10.72
N LEU A 604 -10.53 14.22 -9.69
CA LEU A 604 -10.06 13.65 -8.42
C LEU A 604 -9.81 12.13 -8.53
N LEU A 605 -10.57 11.45 -9.39
CA LEU A 605 -10.38 10.02 -9.64
C LEU A 605 -9.10 9.76 -10.42
N ASP A 606 -8.77 10.61 -11.40
CA ASP A 606 -7.56 10.56 -12.23
C ASP A 606 -6.29 10.83 -11.41
N ASP A 607 -6.20 11.99 -10.75
CA ASP A 607 -5.14 12.30 -9.80
C ASP A 607 -5.68 13.02 -8.55
N PHE A 608 -5.96 12.22 -7.52
CA PHE A 608 -6.42 12.67 -6.20
C PHE A 608 -5.44 13.63 -5.50
N ASN A 609 -4.15 13.59 -5.87
CA ASN A 609 -3.10 14.41 -5.26
C ASN A 609 -2.74 15.65 -6.12
N ALA A 610 -3.50 15.94 -7.18
CA ALA A 610 -3.33 17.16 -7.95
C ALA A 610 -3.43 18.38 -7.01
N PRO A 611 -2.53 19.38 -7.10
CA PRO A 611 -2.49 20.49 -6.15
C PRO A 611 -3.70 21.43 -6.25
N GLU A 612 -4.34 21.52 -7.43
CA GLU A 612 -5.57 22.29 -7.66
C GLU A 612 -6.51 21.52 -8.63
N PRO A 613 -7.25 20.50 -8.17
CA PRO A 613 -8.14 19.73 -9.03
C PRO A 613 -9.39 20.56 -9.35
N LYS A 614 -9.66 20.77 -10.65
CA LYS A 614 -10.84 21.51 -11.11
C LYS A 614 -12.08 20.61 -11.07
N VAL A 615 -12.89 20.80 -10.05
CA VAL A 615 -14.15 20.07 -9.83
C VAL A 615 -15.33 20.92 -10.31
N TYR A 616 -16.29 20.29 -10.99
CA TYR A 616 -17.49 20.97 -11.52
C TYR A 616 -18.73 20.53 -10.75
N ILE A 617 -19.55 21.51 -10.34
CA ILE A 617 -20.83 21.30 -9.65
C ILE A 617 -21.97 21.74 -10.57
N GLU A 618 -22.93 20.85 -10.78
CA GLU A 618 -24.15 21.09 -11.52
C GLU A 618 -25.37 20.98 -10.59
N SER A 619 -26.48 21.63 -10.93
CA SER A 619 -27.75 21.47 -10.21
C SER A 619 -28.83 20.97 -11.16
N MET A 620 -29.41 19.81 -10.84
CA MET A 620 -30.51 19.21 -11.60
C MET A 620 -31.83 19.99 -11.44
N PHE A 621 -31.92 20.90 -10.46
CA PHE A 621 -32.98 21.90 -10.40
C PHE A 621 -32.93 22.85 -11.61
N GLY A 622 -31.76 22.99 -12.25
CA GLY A 622 -31.56 23.71 -13.51
C GLY A 622 -30.96 25.12 -13.37
N ASP A 623 -30.78 25.61 -12.13
CA ASP A 623 -30.02 26.83 -11.83
C ASP A 623 -29.23 26.58 -10.54
N VAL A 624 -27.91 26.50 -10.68
CA VAL A 624 -27.00 26.19 -9.57
C VAL A 624 -26.89 27.35 -8.58
N HIS A 625 -26.95 28.60 -9.03
CA HIS A 625 -26.89 29.76 -8.13
C HIS A 625 -28.18 29.89 -7.31
N GLN A 626 -29.33 29.66 -7.94
CA GLN A 626 -30.61 29.61 -7.24
C GLN A 626 -30.65 28.45 -6.23
N ALA A 627 -30.20 27.25 -6.61
CA ALA A 627 -30.13 26.12 -5.70
C ALA A 627 -29.16 26.38 -4.52
N MET A 628 -28.03 27.05 -4.76
CA MET A 628 -27.08 27.46 -3.73
C MET A 628 -27.66 28.49 -2.76
N SER A 629 -28.38 29.52 -3.25
CA SER A 629 -29.13 30.46 -2.39
C SER A 629 -30.16 29.70 -1.56
N HIS A 630 -30.94 28.79 -2.17
CA HIS A 630 -31.91 27.98 -1.43
C HIS A 630 -31.24 27.11 -0.34
N LEU A 631 -30.02 26.59 -0.57
CA LEU A 631 -29.27 25.82 0.42
C LEU A 631 -28.82 26.71 1.59
N HIS A 632 -28.23 27.87 1.32
CA HIS A 632 -27.74 28.82 2.33
C HIS A 632 -28.88 29.46 3.16
N GLU A 633 -29.96 29.87 2.49
CA GLU A 633 -31.12 30.53 3.12
C GLU A 633 -32.13 29.55 3.74
N ARG A 634 -31.83 28.25 3.67
CA ARG A 634 -32.66 27.11 4.12
C ARG A 634 -34.06 27.17 3.53
N LEU A 635 -34.15 27.24 2.20
CA LEU A 635 -35.38 27.31 1.43
C LEU A 635 -35.70 25.98 0.75
N ILE A 636 -36.92 25.48 0.94
CA ILE A 636 -37.46 24.33 0.22
C ILE A 636 -38.14 24.84 -1.05
N ASP A 637 -37.66 24.39 -2.22
CA ASP A 637 -38.40 24.53 -3.47
C ASP A 637 -38.31 23.29 -4.34
N THR A 638 -39.27 23.11 -5.25
CA THR A 638 -39.24 22.08 -6.29
C THR A 638 -39.92 22.60 -7.56
N ARG A 639 -39.44 22.13 -8.72
CA ARG A 639 -40.02 22.48 -10.04
C ARG A 639 -41.03 21.44 -10.55
N ARG A 640 -41.03 20.22 -9.99
CA ARG A 640 -41.82 19.06 -10.46
C ARG A 640 -42.48 18.31 -9.28
N PRO A 641 -43.37 18.96 -8.50
CA PRO A 641 -44.02 18.35 -7.33
C PRO A 641 -44.82 17.08 -7.67
N GLU A 642 -45.34 16.96 -8.88
CA GLU A 642 -46.06 15.80 -9.40
C GLU A 642 -45.19 14.53 -9.53
N GLU A 643 -43.87 14.70 -9.59
CA GLU A 643 -42.92 13.58 -9.65
C GLU A 643 -42.39 13.20 -8.26
N ILE A 644 -42.77 13.93 -7.21
CA ILE A 644 -42.40 13.58 -5.85
C ILE A 644 -43.16 12.34 -5.40
N ARG A 645 -42.43 11.25 -5.13
CA ARG A 645 -42.95 10.00 -4.52
C ARG A 645 -43.28 10.20 -3.05
N GLY A 646 -44.09 9.30 -2.47
CA GLY A 646 -44.57 9.41 -1.09
C GLY A 646 -43.47 9.66 -0.04
N GLY A 647 -42.30 9.05 -0.19
CA GLY A 647 -41.15 9.28 0.70
C GLY A 647 -40.66 10.74 0.76
N GLY A 648 -40.94 11.55 -0.26
CA GLY A 648 -40.63 12.97 -0.29
C GLY A 648 -41.40 13.80 0.74
N LEU A 649 -42.57 13.32 1.22
CA LEU A 649 -43.27 13.92 2.36
C LEU A 649 -42.42 13.83 3.64
N LEU A 650 -41.79 12.68 3.88
CA LEU A 650 -40.95 12.46 5.06
C LEU A 650 -39.70 13.35 5.01
N LYS A 651 -39.10 13.47 3.82
CA LYS A 651 -37.97 14.37 3.56
C LYS A 651 -38.34 15.84 3.69
N TYR A 652 -39.52 16.25 3.24
CA TYR A 652 -40.06 17.60 3.46
C TYR A 652 -40.17 17.91 4.97
N CYS A 653 -40.80 17.03 5.75
CA CYS A 653 -40.89 17.18 7.19
C CYS A 653 -39.52 17.23 7.88
N HIS A 654 -38.55 16.43 7.43
CA HIS A 654 -37.17 16.45 7.96
C HIS A 654 -36.43 17.76 7.59
N LEU A 655 -36.65 18.33 6.41
CA LEU A 655 -36.12 19.67 6.09
C LEU A 655 -36.73 20.74 7.02
N LEU A 656 -38.04 20.69 7.29
CA LEU A 656 -38.70 21.61 8.23
C LEU A 656 -38.12 21.50 9.66
N THR A 657 -37.82 20.30 10.17
CA THR A 657 -37.20 20.14 11.50
C THR A 657 -35.76 20.67 11.57
N ARG A 658 -35.05 20.74 10.44
CA ARG A 658 -33.75 21.42 10.31
C ARG A 658 -33.86 22.95 10.12
N GLY A 659 -35.07 23.50 10.26
CA GLY A 659 -35.34 24.94 10.14
C GLY A 659 -35.47 25.45 8.71
N TYR A 660 -35.68 24.57 7.73
CA TYR A 660 -36.00 25.00 6.37
C TYR A 660 -37.45 25.53 6.28
N LYS A 661 -37.70 26.42 5.32
CA LYS A 661 -39.01 27.04 5.05
C LYS A 661 -39.31 27.04 3.55
N ALA A 662 -40.57 27.05 3.13
CA ALA A 662 -40.90 27.09 1.70
C ALA A 662 -40.39 28.38 1.03
N ALA A 663 -39.63 28.25 -0.06
CA ALA A 663 -39.15 29.38 -0.88
C ALA A 663 -40.30 30.23 -1.45
N ARG A 664 -41.46 29.58 -1.67
CA ARG A 664 -42.67 30.19 -2.25
C ARG A 664 -43.86 29.92 -1.32
N PRO A 665 -44.06 30.70 -0.24
CA PRO A 665 -45.10 30.45 0.75
C PRO A 665 -46.52 30.31 0.17
N SER A 666 -46.83 31.07 -0.89
CA SER A 666 -48.10 31.00 -1.63
C SER A 666 -48.36 29.66 -2.32
N LYS A 667 -47.30 28.86 -2.59
CA LYS A 667 -47.40 27.52 -3.19
C LYS A 667 -47.23 26.38 -2.17
N CYS A 668 -46.87 26.69 -0.92
CA CYS A 668 -46.58 25.72 0.15
C CYS A 668 -47.71 24.70 0.34
N ARG A 669 -48.95 25.20 0.55
CA ARG A 669 -50.15 24.35 0.73
C ARG A 669 -50.45 23.43 -0.47
N GLN A 670 -50.09 23.86 -1.68
CA GLN A 670 -50.27 23.05 -2.88
C GLN A 670 -49.25 21.90 -2.91
N LEU A 671 -47.97 22.22 -2.65
CA LEU A 671 -46.89 21.25 -2.55
C LEU A 671 -47.17 20.19 -1.47
N GLU A 672 -47.56 20.63 -0.26
CA GLU A 672 -47.95 19.75 0.85
C GLU A 672 -49.08 18.80 0.43
N ARG A 673 -50.17 19.33 -0.14
CA ARG A 673 -51.29 18.51 -0.61
C ARG A 673 -50.88 17.45 -1.65
N TYR A 674 -49.96 17.77 -2.57
CA TYR A 674 -49.42 16.78 -3.52
C TYR A 674 -48.62 15.68 -2.81
N MET A 675 -47.71 16.04 -1.90
CA MET A 675 -46.89 15.07 -1.18
C MET A 675 -47.71 14.17 -0.25
N CYS A 676 -48.69 14.73 0.46
CA CYS A 676 -49.67 14.00 1.28
C CYS A 676 -50.48 13.02 0.42
N SER A 677 -51.07 13.50 -0.68
CA SER A 677 -51.81 12.65 -1.60
C SER A 677 -50.95 11.52 -2.17
N ARG A 678 -49.69 11.80 -2.53
CA ARG A 678 -48.79 10.77 -3.05
C ARG A 678 -48.35 9.76 -1.99
N PHE A 679 -48.15 10.19 -0.73
CA PHE A 679 -47.85 9.27 0.37
C PHE A 679 -48.95 8.21 0.53
N PHE A 680 -50.22 8.61 0.53
CA PHE A 680 -51.35 7.67 0.61
C PHE A 680 -51.62 6.86 -0.68
N ILE A 681 -51.05 7.26 -1.82
CA ILE A 681 -51.10 6.49 -3.07
C ILE A 681 -49.99 5.43 -3.10
N ASP A 682 -48.77 5.78 -2.69
CA ASP A 682 -47.64 4.86 -2.66
C ASP A 682 -47.68 3.92 -1.43
N PHE A 683 -48.34 4.32 -0.33
CA PHE A 683 -48.52 3.55 0.91
C PHE A 683 -50.01 3.55 1.35
N PRO A 684 -50.87 2.71 0.74
CA PRO A 684 -52.32 2.82 0.87
C PRO A 684 -52.89 2.31 2.21
N ASP A 685 -52.15 1.48 2.93
CA ASP A 685 -52.56 0.82 4.18
C ASP A 685 -51.68 1.24 5.38
N VAL A 686 -52.21 1.05 6.59
CA VAL A 686 -51.53 1.50 7.82
C VAL A 686 -50.23 0.73 8.10
N MET A 687 -50.14 -0.54 7.71
CA MET A 687 -48.93 -1.35 7.97
C MET A 687 -47.76 -0.90 7.10
N SER A 688 -47.99 -0.62 5.80
CA SER A 688 -46.96 -0.09 4.92
C SER A 688 -46.55 1.35 5.29
N GLN A 689 -47.49 2.16 5.76
CA GLN A 689 -47.19 3.50 6.31
C GLN A 689 -46.33 3.41 7.58
N GLU A 690 -46.71 2.57 8.54
CA GLU A 690 -45.97 2.38 9.79
C GLU A 690 -44.57 1.84 9.53
N GLN A 691 -44.45 0.79 8.71
CA GLN A 691 -43.16 0.22 8.32
C GLN A 691 -42.27 1.29 7.65
N LYS A 692 -42.84 2.07 6.71
CA LYS A 692 -42.07 3.10 6.02
C LYS A 692 -41.61 4.23 6.94
N LEU A 693 -42.44 4.61 7.91
CA LEU A 693 -42.10 5.59 8.94
C LEU A 693 -41.01 5.07 9.89
N ARG A 694 -41.12 3.83 10.38
CA ARG A 694 -40.11 3.21 11.25
C ARG A 694 -38.74 3.15 10.59
N THR A 695 -38.65 2.60 9.37
CA THR A 695 -37.39 2.56 8.63
C THR A 695 -36.82 3.96 8.33
N TYR A 696 -37.68 4.96 8.08
CA TYR A 696 -37.21 6.34 7.89
C TYR A 696 -36.63 6.95 9.18
N LEU A 697 -37.24 6.66 10.33
CA LEU A 697 -36.75 7.12 11.63
C LEU A 697 -35.44 6.43 12.03
N GLU A 698 -35.36 5.11 11.87
CA GLU A 698 -34.16 4.32 12.15
C GLU A 698 -32.96 4.82 11.32
N ASN A 699 -33.13 4.99 10.00
CA ASN A 699 -32.05 5.41 9.10
C ASN A 699 -31.60 6.87 9.29
N HIS A 700 -32.47 7.78 9.75
CA HIS A 700 -32.13 9.21 9.84
C HIS A 700 -31.88 9.72 11.27
N PHE A 701 -32.24 8.97 12.31
CA PHE A 701 -32.09 9.41 13.71
C PHE A 701 -31.36 8.40 14.63
N GLY A 702 -31.23 7.12 14.23
CA GLY A 702 -30.42 6.11 14.93
C GLY A 702 -30.90 5.76 16.35
N SER A 703 -30.02 5.11 17.13
CA SER A 703 -30.32 4.58 18.48
C SER A 703 -30.54 5.63 19.59
N ASN A 704 -30.59 6.93 19.26
CA ASN A 704 -30.86 8.00 20.21
C ASN A 704 -32.37 8.07 20.53
N ASN A 705 -32.85 7.11 21.32
CA ASN A 705 -34.25 6.96 21.73
C ASN A 705 -34.84 8.16 22.52
N ASP A 706 -34.03 9.13 22.95
CA ASP A 706 -34.47 10.22 23.83
C ASP A 706 -35.18 11.40 23.13
N GLN A 707 -35.36 11.37 21.80
CA GLN A 707 -35.94 12.50 21.05
C GLN A 707 -37.23 12.25 20.26
N VAL A 708 -37.72 11.01 20.11
CA VAL A 708 -38.89 10.70 19.25
C VAL A 708 -39.85 9.69 19.88
N SER A 709 -41.15 9.96 19.79
CA SER A 709 -42.22 9.03 20.21
C SER A 709 -43.31 8.93 19.14
N LEU A 710 -43.72 7.72 18.78
CA LEU A 710 -44.79 7.44 17.81
C LEU A 710 -46.15 7.39 18.53
N SER A 711 -47.19 8.02 17.97
CA SER A 711 -48.57 7.91 18.51
C SER A 711 -49.62 7.85 17.40
N ILE A 712 -50.54 6.88 17.50
CA ILE A 712 -51.67 6.70 16.59
C ILE A 712 -52.84 7.58 17.07
N TYR A 713 -53.34 8.48 16.22
CA TYR A 713 -54.61 9.18 16.49
C TYR A 713 -55.74 8.51 15.70
N ASN A 714 -56.80 8.14 16.41
CA ASN A 714 -57.95 7.43 15.86
C ASN A 714 -59.18 8.37 15.91
N PRO A 715 -59.54 9.07 14.83
CA PRO A 715 -60.63 10.03 14.85
C PRO A 715 -61.98 9.31 14.99
N GLN A 716 -62.68 9.54 16.11
CA GLN A 716 -63.95 8.85 16.39
C GLN A 716 -65.17 9.39 15.63
N ASN A 717 -65.03 10.48 14.85
CA ASN A 717 -66.15 11.10 14.12
C ASN A 717 -65.94 11.11 12.61
N THR A 718 -66.97 10.68 11.88
CA THR A 718 -67.07 10.76 10.42
C THR A 718 -67.46 12.17 9.98
N VAL A 719 -66.91 12.61 8.84
CA VAL A 719 -67.28 13.88 8.19
C VAL A 719 -67.65 13.58 6.74
N ALA A 720 -68.83 14.06 6.31
CA ALA A 720 -69.31 13.96 4.93
C ALA A 720 -69.29 12.54 4.31
N GLY A 721 -69.67 11.51 5.08
CA GLY A 721 -69.88 10.14 4.55
C GLY A 721 -68.60 9.34 4.29
N HIS A 722 -67.42 9.91 4.52
CA HIS A 722 -66.15 9.19 4.47
C HIS A 722 -65.56 9.05 5.87
N THR A 723 -65.12 7.84 6.21
CA THR A 723 -64.23 7.61 7.36
C THR A 723 -62.87 8.23 7.02
N PRO A 724 -62.33 9.15 7.84
CA PRO A 724 -60.94 9.59 7.68
C PRO A 724 -60.04 8.36 7.76
N ARG A 725 -59.11 8.19 6.81
CA ARG A 725 -58.14 7.09 6.90
C ARG A 725 -57.26 7.31 8.13
N THR A 726 -57.06 6.26 8.91
CA THR A 726 -56.21 6.29 10.11
C THR A 726 -54.84 6.85 9.73
N THR A 727 -54.41 7.92 10.39
CA THR A 727 -53.21 8.69 9.99
C THR A 727 -52.25 8.78 11.17
N LEU A 728 -50.98 8.47 10.91
CA LEU A 728 -49.88 8.57 11.89
C LEU A 728 -49.35 10.01 11.95
N PHE A 729 -49.08 10.51 13.16
CA PHE A 729 -48.58 11.86 13.43
C PHE A 729 -47.13 11.82 13.97
N TYR A 730 -46.37 12.89 13.70
CA TYR A 730 -45.00 13.11 14.19
C TYR A 730 -44.80 14.60 14.54
N LEU A 731 -44.01 14.91 15.59
CA LEU A 731 -43.04 16.01 15.69
C LEU A 731 -42.33 15.99 17.08
N PRO A 732 -41.16 16.65 17.27
CA PRO A 732 -40.40 16.67 18.53
C PRO A 732 -41.10 17.38 19.70
N ARG A 733 -40.63 17.10 20.93
CA ARG A 733 -41.20 17.63 22.20
C ARG A 733 -41.33 19.17 22.32
N ASN A 734 -40.69 19.96 21.46
CA ASN A 734 -40.56 21.42 21.60
C ASN A 734 -41.25 22.25 20.50
N THR A 735 -42.06 21.66 19.60
CA THR A 735 -42.76 22.42 18.55
C THR A 735 -44.19 22.80 18.93
N THR A 736 -44.55 24.08 18.81
CA THR A 736 -45.85 24.63 19.21
C THR A 736 -46.94 24.61 18.13
N GLN A 737 -46.66 24.06 16.95
CA GLN A 737 -47.63 23.94 15.85
C GLN A 737 -47.68 22.53 15.29
N TRP A 738 -48.90 22.01 15.17
CA TRP A 738 -49.21 20.76 14.47
C TRP A 738 -49.22 21.03 12.97
N ILE A 739 -48.59 20.16 12.17
CA ILE A 739 -48.72 20.16 10.71
C ILE A 739 -49.81 19.14 10.34
N PRO A 740 -51.02 19.57 9.94
CA PRO A 740 -52.09 18.65 9.56
C PRO A 740 -51.85 18.09 8.16
N VAL A 741 -51.56 16.78 8.10
CA VAL A 741 -51.71 15.99 6.87
C VAL A 741 -53.19 15.63 6.73
N VAL A 742 -53.89 16.35 5.83
CA VAL A 742 -55.30 16.11 5.44
C VAL A 742 -55.34 15.42 4.08
#